data_AF-A0A419XB32-F1
#
_entry.id   AF-A0A419XB32-F1
#
_cell.length_a   1.000
_cell.length_b   1.000
_cell.length_c   1.000
_cell.angle_alpha   90.00
_cell.angle_beta   90.00
_cell.angle_gamma   90.00
#
_symmetry.space_group_name_H-M   'P 1'
#
loop_
_entity.id
_entity.type
_entity.pdbx_description
1 polymer ?
#
loop_
_entity_poly.entity_id
_entity_poly.type
_entity_poly.pdbx_seq_one_letter_code
_entity_poly.pdbx_strand_id
1 'polypeptide(L)'
;MNINSSFSNIIQYFNDCYRSDNRELSIYNFLDQKVENKIYFEGEEELLTGNHPIVPIDSAKASTISKKVKLYEKEKELLYGTFFICGNYIDPKGDSKTLCAPLFYYPAEIQQKGEFYYLSINTNERRVNYPIIQMLLSDSSSEFLQDSLFEDLPNKYIRFEHIEYIVRLFKKYFTKVDIENIYAYPENTNVKTIKKNISSLSKDQESKYVLLPSSILGLVTKSTNTRGVLNELDELGSHSDYSLPLQSLFSDEELKNKPKKYTKGKLPMILSEAQEVILKSSSENPLTLIVGPPGTGKTYTIGAVALEHMNRGESVLIASRTDEAVDVIAEKIKLQLGVDKAVVRTGKKRSYSTPLNRFLKSLLTRVRKLNYLLKEFDLPKIKGDELDLKLVNLSNEIESRAKLINKLEQSFSNEVENELKWGEHLSNHQNGVWNKIKTSYIDIRNRIQVPIWEYNQQLKQNDQQQIEDIQLFIRLKYIKQVLSVMKSDWKNIQRFHEALKMSNDTEKLAKFDEIKFDAVLKAFPIWLCNLSEVKDALPFKKEMFDVVIIDEATQCDIASCLPLIQRAKRLVFAGDPCQLRHVSFLSKEIQNIYRNKYNLQHIDNNILNYRDKSILDLVMSSLQSGNQVSMLDEHFRSLSPIIHFSNEHFYDKQLRIMTSRPDETEQALYFINIEGKRDKNGLNEKEASTILNAVRELVDKEKDLSPEFSSSIGVLSPFRAQVDWLGKQLLNQFEIEEIEKHKIRVGTAYSFQGEERDIMHLSLTIDAHSHHSAINHINKEDVFNVAITRARNRQYVHHSISKNELKADTLLRAYLSKTKSNTIVPSDIENQSRDQFLNEVKEALKSWQINSIWEGYSIAGLKIDLLIKYNNQYIGIDLVGYPGEYSDVFGIERYRILNRANVSIFPLPFSDWYFNKKEAMKTLKNYITTINKISLN
;
A
#
# COMPACT_ATOMS: atom_id res chain seq x y z
N MET A 1 5.39 39.06 3.86
CA MET A 1 4.35 38.40 3.03
C MET A 1 3.33 37.77 3.95
N ASN A 2 2.05 37.88 3.66
CA ASN A 2 1.01 37.27 4.48
C ASN A 2 1.15 35.74 4.34
N ILE A 3 1.38 35.00 5.43
CA ILE A 3 1.62 33.54 5.40
C ILE A 3 0.54 32.83 4.57
N ASN A 4 -0.73 33.25 4.71
CA ASN A 4 -1.86 32.71 3.94
C ASN A 4 -1.78 32.92 2.42
N SER A 5 -1.17 34.01 1.94
CA SER A 5 -0.99 34.26 0.49
C SER A 5 0.06 33.32 -0.13
N SER A 6 1.02 32.85 0.66
CA SER A 6 2.01 31.86 0.20
C SER A 6 1.40 30.47 0.06
N PHE A 7 0.60 30.03 1.03
CA PHE A 7 -0.04 28.71 1.01
C PHE A 7 -1.00 28.51 -0.17
N SER A 8 -1.87 29.49 -0.44
CA SER A 8 -2.79 29.43 -1.60
C SER A 8 -2.00 29.28 -2.91
N ASN A 9 -0.90 30.01 -3.08
CA ASN A 9 -0.02 29.90 -4.24
C ASN A 9 0.65 28.53 -4.34
N ILE A 10 1.09 27.94 -3.21
CA ILE A 10 1.66 26.58 -3.17
C ILE A 10 0.62 25.54 -3.61
N ILE A 11 -0.62 25.65 -3.12
CA ILE A 11 -1.72 24.74 -3.50
C ILE A 11 -2.05 24.86 -4.98
N GLN A 12 -2.15 26.10 -5.51
CA GLN A 12 -2.41 26.33 -6.93
C GLN A 12 -1.26 25.86 -7.82
N TYR A 13 -0.02 25.96 -7.35
CA TYR A 13 1.15 25.36 -7.99
C TYR A 13 1.02 23.84 -8.11
N PHE A 14 0.72 23.15 -7.01
CA PHE A 14 0.55 21.69 -7.03
C PHE A 14 -0.68 21.26 -7.85
N ASN A 15 -1.75 22.06 -7.85
CA ASN A 15 -2.92 21.86 -8.69
C ASN A 15 -2.55 21.91 -10.19
N ASP A 16 -1.82 22.92 -10.64
CA ASP A 16 -1.38 23.02 -12.05
C ASP A 16 -0.40 21.91 -12.43
N CYS A 17 0.50 21.52 -11.52
CA CYS A 17 1.39 20.37 -11.68
C CYS A 17 0.58 19.08 -11.86
N TYR A 18 -0.35 18.80 -10.95
CA TYR A 18 -1.20 17.60 -10.99
C TYR A 18 -2.11 17.59 -12.22
N ARG A 19 -2.73 18.72 -12.55
CA ARG A 19 -3.54 18.91 -13.77
C ARG A 19 -2.72 18.59 -15.01
N SER A 20 -1.45 19.00 -15.04
CA SER A 20 -0.55 18.81 -16.18
C SER A 20 0.00 17.39 -16.29
N ASP A 21 0.28 16.77 -15.16
CA ASP A 21 0.77 15.40 -15.07
C ASP A 21 -0.34 14.38 -15.38
N ASN A 22 -1.57 14.71 -14.98
CA ASN A 22 -2.75 13.86 -15.15
C ASN A 22 -3.69 14.34 -16.26
N ARG A 23 -3.21 15.14 -17.21
CA ARG A 23 -4.06 15.59 -18.34
C ARG A 23 -4.69 14.40 -19.03
N GLU A 24 -5.99 14.27 -18.77
CA GLU A 24 -6.99 13.51 -19.52
C GLU A 24 -6.60 13.40 -21.00
N LEU A 25 -6.35 12.17 -21.45
CA LEU A 25 -6.18 11.77 -22.86
C LEU A 25 -5.41 12.78 -23.73
N SER A 26 -4.09 12.84 -23.59
CA SER A 26 -3.26 13.46 -24.62
C SER A 26 -3.27 12.58 -25.89
N ILE A 27 -4.35 12.65 -26.67
CA ILE A 27 -4.46 12.00 -27.97
C ILE A 27 -3.68 12.86 -28.97
N TYR A 28 -2.35 12.75 -28.93
CA TYR A 28 -1.48 13.33 -29.95
C TYR A 28 -1.69 12.65 -31.31
N ASN A 29 -2.21 11.42 -31.31
CA ASN A 29 -2.47 10.67 -32.52
C ASN A 29 -3.74 9.82 -32.38
N PHE A 30 -4.85 10.33 -32.89
CA PHE A 30 -6.14 9.64 -32.94
C PHE A 30 -6.15 8.50 -33.95
N LEU A 31 -5.11 8.36 -34.78
CA LEU A 31 -4.90 7.22 -35.67
C LEU A 31 -4.16 6.06 -34.98
N ASP A 32 -3.57 6.29 -33.81
CA ASP A 32 -2.82 5.29 -33.01
C ASP A 32 -3.72 4.09 -32.65
N GLN A 33 -3.15 2.89 -32.63
CA GLN A 33 -3.85 1.64 -32.27
C GLN A 33 -4.54 1.70 -30.89
N LYS A 34 -4.06 2.54 -29.97
CA LYS A 34 -4.66 2.77 -28.64
C LYS A 34 -6.09 3.33 -28.70
N VAL A 35 -6.44 4.05 -29.77
CA VAL A 35 -7.81 4.50 -30.01
C VAL A 35 -8.52 3.38 -30.79
N GLU A 36 -9.43 2.69 -30.10
CA GLU A 36 -10.09 1.49 -30.62
C GLU A 36 -11.31 1.86 -31.47
N ASN A 37 -11.68 0.96 -32.39
CA ASN A 37 -12.95 0.99 -33.12
C ASN A 37 -13.25 2.34 -33.80
N LYS A 38 -12.24 2.92 -34.46
CA LYS A 38 -12.34 4.22 -35.13
C LYS A 38 -13.37 4.21 -36.26
N ILE A 39 -14.19 5.26 -36.35
CA ILE A 39 -15.06 5.55 -37.50
C ILE A 39 -14.70 6.94 -38.02
N TYR A 40 -14.41 7.01 -39.31
CA TYR A 40 -14.11 8.26 -39.99
C TYR A 40 -15.36 8.72 -40.73
N PHE A 41 -15.68 10.01 -40.60
CA PHE A 41 -16.82 10.61 -41.27
C PHE A 41 -16.35 11.26 -42.57
N GLU A 42 -17.07 10.98 -43.66
CA GLU A 42 -16.82 11.51 -44.99
C GLU A 42 -18.08 12.26 -45.45
N GLY A 43 -17.93 13.32 -46.24
CA GLY A 43 -19.03 14.19 -46.64
C GLY A 43 -19.26 15.35 -45.66
N GLU A 44 -20.45 15.94 -45.72
CA GLU A 44 -20.81 17.11 -44.90
C GLU A 44 -20.87 16.76 -43.40
N GLU A 45 -20.31 17.62 -42.55
CA GLU A 45 -20.34 17.50 -41.09
C GLU A 45 -21.73 17.85 -40.55
N GLU A 46 -22.54 16.85 -40.22
CA GLU A 46 -23.93 17.05 -39.79
C GLU A 46 -24.12 17.24 -38.27
N LEU A 47 -23.30 16.60 -37.44
CA LEU A 47 -23.46 16.59 -35.98
C LEU A 47 -23.02 17.92 -35.36
N LEU A 48 -21.89 18.44 -35.82
CA LEU A 48 -21.30 19.66 -35.27
C LEU A 48 -21.97 20.94 -35.78
N THR A 49 -22.52 20.92 -37.00
CA THR A 49 -23.30 22.03 -37.57
C THR A 49 -24.70 22.15 -36.95
N GLY A 50 -25.19 21.04 -36.39
CA GLY A 50 -26.53 20.91 -35.83
C GLY A 50 -27.61 20.69 -36.89
N ASN A 51 -27.23 20.37 -38.13
CA ASN A 51 -28.16 20.04 -39.22
C ASN A 51 -28.95 18.77 -38.89
N HIS A 52 -28.24 17.75 -38.40
CA HIS A 52 -28.87 16.53 -37.87
C HIS A 52 -28.28 16.21 -36.48
N PRO A 53 -29.08 16.19 -35.41
CA PRO A 53 -28.59 15.89 -34.06
C PRO A 53 -28.22 14.42 -33.88
N ILE A 54 -28.61 13.56 -34.82
CA ILE A 54 -28.27 12.15 -34.88
C ILE A 54 -27.92 11.73 -36.31
N VAL A 55 -26.88 10.91 -36.48
CA VAL A 55 -26.38 10.45 -37.80
C VAL A 55 -26.33 8.92 -37.84
N PRO A 56 -26.78 8.24 -38.91
CA PRO A 56 -26.75 6.78 -38.99
C PRO A 56 -25.31 6.22 -38.99
N ILE A 57 -25.11 5.08 -38.33
CA ILE A 57 -23.85 4.33 -38.34
C ILE A 57 -24.11 2.89 -38.80
N ASP A 58 -23.14 2.31 -39.52
CA ASP A 58 -23.08 0.88 -39.86
C ASP A 58 -23.38 -0.03 -38.64
N SER A 59 -24.40 -0.88 -38.78
CA SER A 59 -24.92 -1.71 -37.69
C SER A 59 -23.90 -2.70 -37.11
N ALA A 60 -22.99 -3.24 -37.93
CA ALA A 60 -21.96 -4.19 -37.47
C ALA A 60 -20.90 -3.51 -36.60
N LYS A 61 -20.44 -2.33 -37.00
CA LYS A 61 -19.52 -1.49 -36.19
C LYS A 61 -20.22 -0.96 -34.94
N ALA A 62 -21.43 -0.45 -35.08
CA ALA A 62 -22.21 0.10 -33.97
C ALA A 62 -22.50 -0.93 -32.89
N SER A 63 -22.88 -2.17 -33.27
CA SER A 63 -23.08 -3.27 -32.32
C SER A 63 -21.81 -3.60 -31.54
N THR A 64 -20.66 -3.68 -32.24
CA THR A 64 -19.36 -3.98 -31.63
C THR A 64 -18.93 -2.89 -30.65
N ILE A 65 -19.04 -1.62 -31.06
CA ILE A 65 -18.73 -0.46 -30.21
C ILE A 65 -19.66 -0.44 -29.00
N SER A 66 -20.97 -0.58 -29.21
CA SER A 66 -21.96 -0.55 -28.13
C SER A 66 -21.70 -1.66 -27.11
N LYS A 67 -21.36 -2.88 -27.55
CA LYS A 67 -20.97 -3.99 -26.66
C LYS A 67 -19.72 -3.65 -25.85
N LYS A 68 -18.67 -3.11 -26.47
CA LYS A 68 -17.43 -2.73 -25.77
C LYS A 68 -17.63 -1.55 -24.82
N VAL A 69 -18.37 -0.52 -25.23
CA VAL A 69 -18.72 0.64 -24.39
C VAL A 69 -19.49 0.16 -23.16
N LYS A 70 -20.43 -0.78 -23.33
CA LYS A 70 -21.18 -1.37 -22.20
C LYS A 70 -20.31 -2.25 -21.30
N LEU A 71 -19.43 -3.08 -21.89
CA LEU A 71 -18.56 -4.01 -21.15
C LEU A 71 -17.47 -3.28 -20.35
N TYR A 72 -16.91 -2.20 -20.92
CA TYR A 72 -15.82 -1.41 -20.35
C TYR A 72 -16.26 0.00 -19.95
N GLU A 73 -17.54 0.21 -19.61
CA GLU A 73 -18.14 1.53 -19.36
C GLU A 73 -17.40 2.37 -18.31
N LYS A 74 -16.68 1.70 -17.40
CA LYS A 74 -15.88 2.32 -16.33
C LYS A 74 -14.48 2.74 -16.77
N GLU A 75 -13.96 2.09 -17.80
CA GLU A 75 -12.57 2.25 -18.26
C GLU A 75 -12.48 2.98 -19.58
N LYS A 76 -13.56 2.97 -20.38
CA LYS A 76 -13.58 3.51 -21.75
C LYS A 76 -14.76 4.45 -21.97
N GLU A 77 -14.52 5.48 -22.78
CA GLU A 77 -15.49 6.47 -23.25
C GLU A 77 -15.43 6.52 -24.77
N LEU A 78 -16.58 6.74 -25.39
CA LEU A 78 -16.66 6.96 -26.82
C LEU A 78 -16.54 8.47 -27.07
N LEU A 79 -15.51 8.88 -27.81
CA LEU A 79 -15.27 10.28 -28.13
C LEU A 79 -15.39 10.53 -29.63
N TYR A 80 -15.93 11.71 -29.95
CA TYR A 80 -16.01 12.27 -31.28
C TYR A 80 -15.04 13.45 -31.37
N GLY A 81 -13.90 13.27 -32.03
CA GLY A 81 -12.91 14.31 -32.27
C GLY A 81 -13.20 15.09 -33.55
N THR A 82 -12.91 16.39 -33.56
CA THR A 82 -13.17 17.32 -34.67
C THR A 82 -12.02 18.30 -34.86
N PHE A 83 -11.87 18.81 -36.09
CA PHE A 83 -10.83 19.76 -36.52
C PHE A 83 -9.42 19.27 -36.19
N PHE A 84 -8.91 18.35 -37.00
CA PHE A 84 -7.67 17.65 -36.71
C PHE A 84 -6.46 18.47 -37.12
N ILE A 85 -5.50 18.58 -36.21
CA ILE A 85 -4.17 19.09 -36.53
C ILE A 85 -3.27 17.90 -36.80
N CYS A 86 -2.68 17.89 -38.00
CA CYS A 86 -1.90 16.81 -38.53
C CYS A 86 -0.49 17.27 -38.89
N GLY A 87 0.50 16.40 -38.72
CA GLY A 87 1.88 16.68 -39.09
C GLY A 87 2.83 15.71 -38.41
N ASN A 88 4.09 16.11 -38.26
CA ASN A 88 5.07 15.38 -37.47
C ASN A 88 5.71 16.31 -36.45
N TYR A 89 5.97 15.79 -35.26
CA TYR A 89 6.72 16.50 -34.23
C TYR A 89 7.88 15.62 -33.76
N ILE A 90 8.93 16.27 -33.28
CA ILE A 90 10.03 15.58 -32.65
C ILE A 90 9.70 15.50 -31.17
N ASP A 91 9.62 14.29 -30.63
CA ASP A 91 9.38 14.11 -29.22
C ASP A 91 10.65 14.48 -28.41
N PRO A 92 10.57 14.60 -27.07
CA PRO A 92 11.73 14.96 -26.25
C PRO A 92 12.92 13.99 -26.34
N LYS A 93 12.74 12.81 -26.94
CA LYS A 93 13.79 11.81 -27.16
C LYS A 93 14.48 11.98 -28.52
N GLY A 94 14.03 12.93 -29.34
CA GLY A 94 14.54 13.14 -30.69
C GLY A 94 13.84 12.28 -31.75
N ASP A 95 12.81 11.51 -31.40
CA ASP A 95 12.09 10.68 -32.36
C ASP A 95 11.05 11.52 -33.10
N SER A 96 11.00 11.39 -34.42
CA SER A 96 9.87 11.91 -35.21
C SER A 96 8.62 11.06 -34.93
N LYS A 97 7.56 11.69 -34.42
CA LYS A 97 6.25 11.10 -34.16
C LYS A 97 5.18 11.77 -35.02
N THR A 98 4.24 10.98 -35.49
CA THR A 98 3.06 11.48 -36.18
C THR A 98 2.12 12.16 -35.20
N LEU A 99 1.69 13.36 -35.58
CA LEU A 99 0.62 14.11 -34.95
C LEU A 99 -0.65 13.97 -35.80
N CYS A 100 -1.73 13.58 -35.16
CA CYS A 100 -3.07 13.62 -35.73
C CYS A 100 -4.07 13.77 -34.58
N ALA A 101 -4.15 14.97 -34.03
CA ALA A 101 -4.88 15.23 -32.80
C ALA A 101 -6.10 16.12 -33.08
N PRO A 102 -7.28 15.83 -32.49
CA PRO A 102 -8.43 16.71 -32.62
C PRO A 102 -8.19 18.01 -31.85
N LEU A 103 -8.63 19.14 -32.38
CA LEU A 103 -8.67 20.41 -31.64
C LEU A 103 -9.76 20.36 -30.56
N PHE A 104 -10.95 19.87 -30.92
CA PHE A 104 -12.07 19.66 -30.00
C PHE A 104 -12.53 18.21 -30.02
N TYR A 105 -12.99 17.70 -28.88
CA TYR A 105 -13.62 16.39 -28.80
C TYR A 105 -14.83 16.41 -27.87
N TYR A 106 -15.80 15.54 -28.17
CA TYR A 106 -17.11 15.48 -27.54
C TYR A 106 -17.42 14.05 -27.08
N PRO A 107 -18.04 13.87 -25.91
CA PRO A 107 -18.64 12.58 -25.56
C PRO A 107 -19.69 12.20 -26.58
N ALA A 108 -19.68 10.92 -26.99
CA ALA A 108 -20.57 10.42 -28.02
C ALA A 108 -21.36 9.19 -27.54
N GLU A 109 -22.58 9.05 -28.04
CA GLU A 109 -23.47 7.94 -27.71
C GLU A 109 -24.04 7.31 -28.98
N ILE A 110 -24.11 5.98 -28.99
CA ILE A 110 -24.77 5.21 -30.04
C ILE A 110 -26.13 4.77 -29.52
N GLN A 111 -27.18 5.19 -30.20
CA GLN A 111 -28.57 4.86 -29.92
C GLN A 111 -29.10 3.86 -30.94
N GLN A 112 -29.73 2.78 -30.48
CA GLN A 112 -30.42 1.84 -31.36
C GLN A 112 -31.90 2.25 -31.49
N LYS A 113 -32.39 2.41 -32.72
CA LYS A 113 -33.81 2.67 -33.02
C LYS A 113 -34.27 1.65 -34.06
N GLY A 114 -35.00 0.62 -33.60
CA GLY A 114 -35.37 -0.52 -34.44
C GLY A 114 -34.14 -1.35 -34.84
N GLU A 115 -33.97 -1.59 -36.14
CA GLU A 115 -32.82 -2.34 -36.70
C GLU A 115 -31.59 -1.45 -37.01
N PHE A 116 -31.73 -0.13 -36.87
CA PHE A 116 -30.70 0.85 -37.21
C PHE A 116 -30.05 1.47 -35.96
N TYR A 117 -28.79 1.89 -36.12
CA TYR A 117 -28.00 2.55 -35.08
C TYR A 117 -27.67 3.98 -35.50
N TYR A 118 -27.71 4.90 -34.54
CA TYR A 118 -27.49 6.33 -34.74
C TYR A 118 -26.46 6.86 -33.74
N LEU A 119 -25.57 7.73 -34.19
CA LEU A 119 -24.63 8.50 -33.36
C LEU A 119 -25.29 9.78 -32.88
N SER A 120 -25.02 10.17 -31.63
CA SER A 120 -25.22 11.52 -31.12
C SER A 120 -23.96 11.98 -30.38
N ILE A 121 -23.77 13.29 -30.26
CA ILE A 121 -22.69 13.90 -29.47
C ILE A 121 -23.26 14.86 -28.43
N ASN A 122 -22.64 14.93 -27.26
CA ASN A 122 -22.99 15.92 -26.24
C ASN A 122 -22.23 17.22 -26.48
N THR A 123 -22.84 18.14 -27.23
CA THR A 123 -22.23 19.43 -27.57
C THR A 123 -22.00 20.35 -26.36
N ASN A 124 -22.73 20.17 -25.26
CA ASN A 124 -22.51 20.95 -24.03
C ASN A 124 -21.22 20.56 -23.30
N GLU A 125 -20.64 19.39 -23.63
CA GLU A 125 -19.40 18.88 -23.04
C GLU A 125 -18.25 18.95 -24.05
N ARG A 126 -18.15 20.04 -24.80
CA ARG A 126 -17.00 20.32 -25.66
C ARG A 126 -15.71 20.34 -24.83
N ARG A 127 -14.77 19.46 -25.17
CA ARG A 127 -13.42 19.43 -24.56
C ARG A 127 -12.40 19.92 -25.58
N VAL A 128 -11.39 20.63 -25.10
CA VAL A 128 -10.31 21.22 -25.91
C VAL A 128 -9.04 20.43 -25.70
N ASN A 129 -8.30 20.14 -26.77
CA ASN A 129 -7.04 19.43 -26.69
C ASN A 129 -5.89 20.40 -26.34
N TYR A 130 -5.83 20.83 -25.08
CA TYR A 130 -4.78 21.74 -24.60
C TYR A 130 -3.34 21.24 -24.79
N PRO A 131 -3.02 19.93 -24.68
CA PRO A 131 -1.66 19.44 -24.93
C PRO A 131 -1.11 19.79 -26.32
N ILE A 132 -1.92 19.67 -27.37
CA ILE A 132 -1.49 20.05 -28.72
C ILE A 132 -1.34 21.57 -28.87
N ILE A 133 -2.26 22.34 -28.27
CA ILE A 133 -2.18 23.81 -28.26
C ILE A 133 -0.85 24.25 -27.64
N GLN A 134 -0.48 23.69 -26.48
CA GLN A 134 0.80 24.01 -25.83
C GLN A 134 2.01 23.55 -26.64
N MET A 135 1.94 22.39 -27.29
CA MET A 135 3.03 21.92 -28.15
C MET A 135 3.27 22.87 -29.34
N LEU A 136 2.23 23.52 -29.85
CA LEU A 136 2.31 24.44 -30.97
C LEU A 136 2.68 25.89 -30.56
N LEU A 137 2.42 26.28 -29.30
CA LEU A 137 2.75 27.61 -28.75
C LEU A 137 4.17 27.62 -28.19
N SER A 138 5.11 28.26 -28.90
CA SER A 138 6.48 28.49 -28.43
C SER A 138 6.58 29.73 -27.54
N ASP A 139 6.16 29.59 -26.27
CA ASP A 139 6.30 30.53 -25.12
C ASP A 139 5.14 31.50 -24.78
N SER A 140 4.01 31.52 -25.52
CA SER A 140 2.88 32.47 -25.29
C SER A 140 1.53 31.83 -24.91
N SER A 141 1.53 30.72 -24.17
CA SER A 141 0.31 29.93 -23.89
C SER A 141 -0.77 30.62 -23.04
N SER A 142 -0.40 31.58 -22.18
CA SER A 142 -1.31 32.30 -21.29
C SER A 142 -2.16 33.36 -22.00
N GLU A 143 -1.64 34.00 -23.06
CA GLU A 143 -2.39 35.00 -23.83
C GLU A 143 -3.44 34.35 -24.75
N PHE A 144 -3.19 33.13 -25.21
CA PHE A 144 -4.13 32.37 -26.05
C PHE A 144 -5.45 32.04 -25.33
N LEU A 145 -5.38 31.67 -24.05
CA LEU A 145 -6.53 31.25 -23.26
C LEU A 145 -7.38 32.41 -22.73
N GLN A 146 -6.83 33.63 -22.73
CA GLN A 146 -7.50 34.86 -22.32
C GLN A 146 -7.96 35.69 -23.53
N ASP A 147 -7.79 35.17 -24.75
CA ASP A 147 -8.23 35.86 -25.96
C ASP A 147 -9.76 35.80 -26.08
N SER A 148 -10.38 36.97 -26.22
CA SER A 148 -11.84 37.12 -26.39
C SER A 148 -12.38 36.28 -27.55
N LEU A 149 -11.58 36.01 -28.59
CA LEU A 149 -11.97 35.18 -29.73
C LEU A 149 -12.25 33.72 -29.36
N PHE A 150 -11.67 33.24 -28.24
CA PHE A 150 -11.96 31.90 -27.73
C PHE A 150 -13.29 31.86 -26.97
N GLU A 151 -13.68 32.96 -26.33
CA GLU A 151 -15.00 33.12 -25.66
C GLU A 151 -16.14 33.31 -26.68
N ASP A 152 -15.84 33.94 -27.82
CA ASP A 152 -16.81 34.18 -28.91
C ASP A 152 -17.16 32.91 -29.71
N LEU A 153 -16.40 31.82 -29.55
CA LEU A 153 -16.68 30.53 -30.18
C LEU A 153 -17.94 29.89 -29.56
N PRO A 154 -19.02 29.67 -30.34
CA PRO A 154 -20.30 29.23 -29.81
C PRO A 154 -20.18 27.92 -29.03
N ASN A 155 -20.85 27.85 -27.88
CA ASN A 155 -20.74 26.74 -26.94
C ASN A 155 -21.41 25.44 -27.42
N LYS A 156 -22.26 25.46 -28.45
CA LYS A 156 -23.01 24.28 -28.91
C LYS A 156 -22.62 23.81 -30.31
N TYR A 157 -22.89 24.60 -31.34
CA TYR A 157 -22.69 24.18 -32.74
C TYR A 157 -21.67 25.07 -33.41
N ILE A 158 -20.75 24.46 -34.17
CA ILE A 158 -19.79 25.17 -35.00
C ILE A 158 -20.33 25.09 -36.42
N ARG A 159 -20.51 26.24 -37.05
CA ARG A 159 -21.07 26.38 -38.40
C ARG A 159 -20.01 27.09 -39.24
N PHE A 160 -20.22 27.15 -40.55
CA PHE A 160 -19.26 27.78 -41.45
C PHE A 160 -18.89 29.21 -41.03
N GLU A 161 -19.88 30.01 -40.63
CA GLU A 161 -19.69 31.38 -40.12
C GLU A 161 -18.73 31.46 -38.91
N HIS A 162 -18.63 30.38 -38.12
CA HIS A 162 -17.78 30.31 -36.94
C HIS A 162 -16.31 29.94 -37.26
N ILE A 163 -16.02 29.49 -38.49
CA ILE A 163 -14.66 29.13 -38.91
C ILE A 163 -13.75 30.36 -38.92
N GLU A 164 -14.32 31.56 -39.15
CA GLU A 164 -13.54 32.80 -39.12
C GLU A 164 -12.86 33.03 -37.75
N TYR A 165 -13.51 32.67 -36.63
CA TYR A 165 -12.90 32.77 -35.30
C TYR A 165 -11.71 31.84 -35.14
N ILE A 166 -11.85 30.57 -35.57
CA ILE A 166 -10.76 29.58 -35.54
C ILE A 166 -9.61 30.05 -36.42
N VAL A 167 -9.89 30.55 -37.63
CA VAL A 167 -8.89 31.09 -38.56
C VAL A 167 -8.13 32.27 -37.94
N ARG A 168 -8.83 33.26 -37.37
CA ARG A 168 -8.21 34.44 -36.76
C ARG A 168 -7.31 34.05 -35.59
N LEU A 169 -7.80 33.15 -34.74
CA LEU A 169 -7.07 32.62 -33.59
C LEU A 169 -5.83 31.83 -34.02
N PHE A 170 -5.93 30.99 -35.06
CA PHE A 170 -4.78 30.25 -35.58
C PHE A 170 -3.77 31.14 -36.30
N LYS A 171 -4.20 32.15 -37.06
CA LYS A 171 -3.28 33.14 -37.65
C LYS A 171 -2.53 33.93 -36.58
N LYS A 172 -3.21 34.29 -35.48
CA LYS A 172 -2.62 35.06 -34.38
C LYS A 172 -1.58 34.26 -33.61
N TYR A 173 -1.83 32.99 -33.33
CA TYR A 173 -1.05 32.22 -32.37
C TYR A 173 -0.28 31.02 -32.94
N PHE A 174 -0.69 30.48 -34.09
CA PHE A 174 -0.16 29.23 -34.65
C PHE A 174 0.38 29.42 -36.08
N THR A 175 1.39 30.28 -36.23
CA THR A 175 1.97 30.65 -37.54
C THR A 175 2.58 29.47 -38.32
N LYS A 176 2.83 28.33 -37.67
CA LYS A 176 3.40 27.10 -38.28
C LYS A 176 2.33 26.09 -38.71
N VAL A 177 1.05 26.39 -38.51
CA VAL A 177 -0.07 25.54 -38.89
C VAL A 177 -0.69 26.11 -40.16
N ASP A 178 -0.63 25.34 -41.24
CA ASP A 178 -1.39 25.63 -42.45
C ASP A 178 -2.89 25.44 -42.18
N ILE A 179 -3.67 26.49 -42.42
CA ILE A 179 -5.10 26.52 -42.17
C ILE A 179 -5.93 26.60 -43.45
N GLU A 180 -5.35 26.55 -44.66
CA GLU A 180 -6.11 26.72 -45.91
C GLU A 180 -7.22 25.68 -46.06
N ASN A 181 -6.97 24.45 -45.59
CA ASN A 181 -7.94 23.37 -45.67
C ASN A 181 -9.18 23.59 -44.80
N ILE A 182 -9.12 24.44 -43.77
CA ILE A 182 -10.25 24.66 -42.86
C ILE A 182 -11.44 25.33 -43.54
N TYR A 183 -11.21 26.09 -44.61
CA TYR A 183 -12.28 26.75 -45.38
C TYR A 183 -13.16 25.77 -46.16
N ALA A 184 -12.76 24.50 -46.27
CA ALA A 184 -13.61 23.46 -46.85
C ALA A 184 -14.72 23.00 -45.90
N TYR A 185 -14.67 23.35 -44.61
CA TYR A 185 -15.74 23.07 -43.66
C TYR A 185 -17.09 23.63 -44.20
N PRO A 186 -18.23 22.94 -44.07
CA PRO A 186 -18.48 21.71 -43.30
C PRO A 186 -18.04 20.39 -43.96
N GLU A 187 -17.41 20.40 -45.13
CA GLU A 187 -17.00 19.15 -45.79
C GLU A 187 -15.83 18.48 -45.03
N ASN A 188 -16.02 17.23 -44.61
CA ASN A 188 -14.99 16.46 -43.92
C ASN A 188 -13.92 15.95 -44.88
N THR A 189 -12.66 16.08 -44.48
CA THR A 189 -11.51 15.59 -45.23
C THR A 189 -11.40 14.07 -45.15
N ASN A 190 -11.29 13.40 -46.31
CA ASN A 190 -11.15 11.94 -46.36
C ASN A 190 -9.84 11.45 -45.68
N VAL A 191 -9.90 10.30 -45.03
CA VAL A 191 -8.77 9.62 -44.37
C VAL A 191 -7.53 9.45 -45.26
N LYS A 192 -7.72 9.14 -46.55
CA LYS A 192 -6.61 9.01 -47.51
C LYS A 192 -5.88 10.35 -47.65
N THR A 193 -6.61 11.45 -47.69
CA THR A 193 -6.08 12.81 -47.76
C THR A 193 -5.40 13.20 -46.45
N ILE A 194 -5.99 12.87 -45.29
CA ILE A 194 -5.36 13.07 -43.97
C ILE A 194 -3.98 12.39 -43.92
N LYS A 195 -3.90 11.11 -44.29
CA LYS A 195 -2.64 10.36 -44.33
C LYS A 195 -1.64 10.91 -45.35
N LYS A 196 -2.13 11.32 -46.53
CA LYS A 196 -1.30 11.95 -47.56
C LYS A 196 -0.68 13.26 -47.07
N ASN A 197 -1.45 14.12 -46.43
CA ASN A 197 -0.99 15.39 -45.87
C ASN A 197 0.08 15.20 -44.78
N ILE A 198 -0.11 14.22 -43.89
CA ILE A 198 0.91 13.85 -42.89
C ILE A 198 2.22 13.43 -43.57
N SER A 199 2.13 12.67 -44.67
CA SER A 199 3.31 12.20 -45.40
C SER A 199 4.01 13.28 -46.22
N SER A 200 3.28 14.23 -46.83
CA SER A 200 3.87 15.31 -47.62
C SER A 200 4.57 16.36 -46.76
N LEU A 201 4.02 16.66 -45.58
CA LEU A 201 4.62 17.59 -44.61
C LEU A 201 5.97 17.12 -44.03
N SER A 202 6.36 15.88 -44.28
CA SER A 202 7.71 15.40 -43.95
C SER A 202 8.82 15.91 -44.88
N LYS A 203 8.46 16.59 -46.00
CA LYS A 203 9.39 17.00 -47.07
C LYS A 203 9.59 18.51 -47.23
N ASP A 204 8.64 19.35 -46.80
CA ASP A 204 8.70 20.82 -46.95
C ASP A 204 9.15 21.54 -45.66
N GLN A 205 9.86 22.67 -45.81
CA GLN A 205 10.53 23.37 -44.70
C GLN A 205 9.74 24.56 -44.08
N GLU A 206 8.64 25.04 -44.69
CA GLU A 206 7.98 26.29 -44.25
C GLU A 206 6.80 26.10 -43.26
N SER A 207 5.95 25.07 -43.42
CA SER A 207 4.82 24.77 -42.51
C SER A 207 4.96 23.36 -41.92
N LYS A 208 4.94 23.22 -40.58
CA LYS A 208 5.16 21.91 -39.92
C LYS A 208 3.89 21.10 -39.69
N TYR A 209 2.73 21.76 -39.70
CA TYR A 209 1.44 21.17 -39.36
C TYR A 209 0.34 21.70 -40.28
N VAL A 210 -0.77 20.98 -40.37
CA VAL A 210 -1.97 21.38 -41.11
C VAL A 210 -3.21 21.18 -40.25
N LEU A 211 -4.14 22.12 -40.29
CA LEU A 211 -5.46 22.02 -39.67
C LEU A 211 -6.47 21.56 -40.72
N LEU A 212 -7.16 20.45 -40.46
CA LEU A 212 -8.11 19.82 -41.38
C LEU A 212 -9.52 19.81 -40.78
N PRO A 213 -10.57 20.17 -41.55
CA PRO A 213 -11.95 19.92 -41.17
C PRO A 213 -12.19 18.42 -41.29
N SER A 214 -12.12 17.71 -40.17
CA SER A 214 -12.26 16.26 -40.12
C SER A 214 -12.91 15.86 -38.82
N SER A 215 -13.71 14.79 -38.89
CA SER A 215 -14.37 14.23 -37.72
C SER A 215 -14.14 12.73 -37.63
N ILE A 216 -13.77 12.28 -36.43
CA ILE A 216 -13.42 10.89 -36.17
C ILE A 216 -13.99 10.46 -34.82
N LEU A 217 -14.75 9.36 -34.82
CA LEU A 217 -15.21 8.68 -33.62
C LEU A 217 -14.18 7.64 -33.18
N GLY A 218 -13.95 7.49 -31.88
CA GLY A 218 -13.06 6.46 -31.34
C GLY A 218 -13.35 6.13 -29.88
N LEU A 219 -13.08 4.88 -29.50
CA LEU A 219 -13.19 4.42 -28.12
C LEU A 219 -11.83 4.64 -27.41
N VAL A 220 -11.85 5.42 -26.34
CA VAL A 220 -10.67 5.86 -25.59
C VAL A 220 -10.80 5.51 -24.11
N THR A 221 -9.72 5.50 -23.35
CA THR A 221 -9.77 5.21 -21.91
C THR A 221 -10.13 6.45 -21.07
N LYS A 222 -11.12 6.34 -20.17
CA LYS A 222 -11.56 7.38 -19.23
C LYS A 222 -10.48 7.66 -18.17
N SER A 223 -10.38 8.91 -17.68
CA SER A 223 -9.73 9.20 -16.39
C SER A 223 -10.68 9.94 -15.44
N THR A 224 -11.67 9.21 -14.91
CA THR A 224 -12.67 9.74 -13.97
C THR A 224 -12.13 10.11 -12.58
N ASN A 225 -10.88 9.73 -12.28
CA ASN A 225 -10.28 9.83 -10.95
C ASN A 225 -9.62 11.20 -10.73
N THR A 226 -9.15 11.83 -11.80
CA THR A 226 -8.41 13.11 -11.76
C THR A 226 -9.32 14.30 -11.47
N ARG A 227 -10.51 14.35 -12.08
CA ARG A 227 -11.47 15.46 -11.93
C ARG A 227 -11.87 15.72 -10.47
N GLY A 228 -11.98 14.66 -9.69
CA GLY A 228 -12.34 14.73 -8.28
C GLY A 228 -11.32 15.47 -7.42
N VAL A 229 -10.07 15.05 -7.54
CA VAL A 229 -8.94 15.66 -6.85
C VAL A 229 -8.75 17.11 -7.28
N LEU A 230 -8.87 17.40 -8.58
CA LEU A 230 -8.75 18.76 -9.11
C LEU A 230 -9.79 19.72 -8.52
N ASN A 231 -11.06 19.30 -8.44
CA ASN A 231 -12.10 20.13 -7.84
C ASN A 231 -11.81 20.48 -6.38
N GLU A 232 -11.39 19.49 -5.57
CA GLU A 232 -11.04 19.74 -4.16
C GLU A 232 -9.75 20.57 -4.01
N LEU A 233 -8.80 20.46 -4.94
CA LEU A 233 -7.61 21.31 -4.98
C LEU A 233 -7.93 22.76 -5.36
N ASP A 234 -8.82 22.96 -6.34
CA ASP A 234 -9.34 24.29 -6.71
C ASP A 234 -10.07 24.91 -5.50
N GLU A 235 -10.91 24.13 -4.83
CA GLU A 235 -11.60 24.54 -3.60
C GLU A 235 -10.59 24.88 -2.48
N LEU A 236 -9.64 24.00 -2.18
CA LEU A 236 -8.59 24.23 -1.16
C LEU A 236 -7.74 25.47 -1.45
N GLY A 237 -7.41 25.72 -2.72
CA GLY A 237 -6.64 26.88 -3.13
C GLY A 237 -7.37 28.21 -2.94
N SER A 238 -8.70 28.19 -2.88
CA SER A 238 -9.55 29.36 -2.60
C SER A 238 -9.79 29.63 -1.11
N HIS A 239 -9.48 28.67 -0.23
CA HIS A 239 -9.64 28.81 1.22
C HIS A 239 -8.49 29.61 1.85
N SER A 240 -8.77 30.27 2.96
CA SER A 240 -7.76 30.95 3.80
C SER A 240 -7.48 30.22 5.12
N ASP A 241 -8.18 29.11 5.39
CA ASP A 241 -8.09 28.35 6.64
C ASP A 241 -7.65 26.91 6.39
N TYR A 242 -6.43 26.59 6.82
CA TYR A 242 -5.77 25.30 6.59
C TYR A 242 -5.71 24.46 7.86
N SER A 243 -5.77 23.14 7.73
CA SER A 243 -5.57 22.23 8.87
C SER A 243 -4.15 22.32 9.42
N LEU A 244 -3.99 22.04 10.72
CA LEU A 244 -2.68 22.08 11.35
C LEU A 244 -1.64 21.17 10.66
N PRO A 245 -1.95 19.91 10.30
CA PRO A 245 -1.01 19.08 9.54
C PRO A 245 -0.61 19.69 8.19
N LEU A 246 -1.52 20.35 7.48
CA LEU A 246 -1.22 20.99 6.20
C LEU A 246 -0.25 22.16 6.38
N GLN A 247 -0.44 22.96 7.43
CA GLN A 247 0.46 24.06 7.78
C GLN A 247 1.86 23.52 8.15
N SER A 248 1.94 22.45 8.93
CA SER A 248 3.20 21.82 9.34
C SER A 248 4.04 21.28 8.17
N LEU A 249 3.44 20.95 7.02
CA LEU A 249 4.18 20.42 5.87
C LEU A 249 4.96 21.48 5.08
N PHE A 250 4.52 22.75 5.15
CA PHE A 250 5.10 23.83 4.33
C PHE A 250 5.62 25.01 5.18
N SER A 251 5.59 24.89 6.50
CA SER A 251 6.09 25.91 7.43
C SER A 251 7.31 25.40 8.19
N ASP A 252 8.37 26.21 8.22
CA ASP A 252 9.57 25.94 9.04
C ASP A 252 9.35 26.31 10.52
N GLU A 253 8.31 27.07 10.86
CA GLU A 253 8.03 27.46 12.23
C GLU A 253 7.46 26.29 13.05
N GLU A 254 8.04 26.05 14.24
CA GLU A 254 7.47 25.17 15.26
C GLU A 254 6.06 25.67 15.63
N LEU A 255 5.03 25.04 15.06
CA LEU A 255 3.66 25.27 15.47
C LEU A 255 3.49 24.72 16.89
N LYS A 256 3.57 25.63 17.88
CA LYS A 256 3.44 25.33 19.30
C LYS A 256 2.05 24.81 19.61
N ASN A 257 1.86 23.49 19.47
CA ASN A 257 0.68 22.83 19.97
C ASN A 257 1.01 22.18 21.31
N LYS A 258 0.17 22.41 22.34
CA LYS A 258 0.33 21.67 23.60
C LYS A 258 -0.03 20.20 23.33
N PRO A 259 0.92 19.25 23.43
CA PRO A 259 0.60 17.86 23.20
C PRO A 259 -0.48 17.45 24.19
N LYS A 260 -1.58 16.86 23.69
CA LYS A 260 -2.55 16.20 24.57
C LYS A 260 -1.81 15.07 25.27
N LYS A 261 -1.83 15.03 26.60
CA LYS A 261 -1.19 13.96 27.38
C LYS A 261 -1.69 12.60 26.89
N TYR A 262 -0.82 11.81 26.27
CA TYR A 262 -1.17 10.47 25.83
C TYR A 262 -1.48 9.58 27.03
N THR A 263 -2.62 8.91 26.98
CA THR A 263 -2.97 7.82 27.90
C THR A 263 -3.26 6.61 27.05
N LYS A 264 -2.42 5.58 27.15
CA LYS A 264 -2.53 4.35 26.35
C LYS A 264 -3.91 3.72 26.57
N GLY A 265 -4.65 3.54 25.48
CA GLY A 265 -5.93 2.85 25.47
C GLY A 265 -5.78 1.34 25.65
N LYS A 266 -6.93 0.67 25.72
CA LYS A 266 -7.00 -0.79 25.81
C LYS A 266 -6.92 -1.36 24.39
N LEU A 267 -5.81 -2.04 24.08
CA LEU A 267 -5.57 -2.64 22.77
C LEU A 267 -5.44 -4.17 22.90
N PRO A 268 -6.09 -4.96 22.03
CA PRO A 268 -6.04 -6.41 22.06
C PRO A 268 -4.82 -6.93 21.28
N MET A 269 -3.64 -6.38 21.55
CA MET A 269 -2.42 -6.67 20.81
C MET A 269 -1.17 -6.41 21.64
N ILE A 270 -0.17 -7.27 21.45
CA ILE A 270 1.18 -7.08 21.96
C ILE A 270 1.97 -6.36 20.88
N LEU A 271 2.50 -5.19 21.23
CA LEU A 271 3.20 -4.31 20.31
C LEU A 271 4.70 -4.40 20.53
N SER A 272 5.48 -4.14 19.48
CA SER A 272 6.91 -3.85 19.62
C SER A 272 7.13 -2.43 20.14
N GLU A 273 8.33 -2.15 20.67
CA GLU A 273 8.71 -0.81 21.14
C GLU A 273 8.49 0.26 20.05
N ALA A 274 8.90 -0.02 18.81
CA ALA A 274 8.68 0.87 17.66
C ALA A 274 7.19 1.18 17.45
N GLN A 275 6.32 0.16 17.55
CA GLN A 275 4.87 0.34 17.42
C GLN A 275 4.28 1.16 18.57
N GLU A 276 4.80 1.02 19.80
CA GLU A 276 4.37 1.84 20.93
C GLU A 276 4.75 3.31 20.77
N VAL A 277 5.95 3.59 20.26
CA VAL A 277 6.40 4.95 19.92
C VAL A 277 5.47 5.57 18.88
N ILE A 278 5.07 4.80 17.86
CA ILE A 278 4.14 5.25 16.82
C ILE A 278 2.78 5.64 17.40
N LEU A 279 2.20 4.81 18.28
CA LEU A 279 0.90 5.09 18.92
C LEU A 279 0.92 6.36 19.77
N LYS A 280 2.00 6.55 20.53
CA LYS A 280 2.20 7.76 21.32
C LYS A 280 2.32 8.97 20.41
N SER A 281 3.15 8.87 19.37
CA SER A 281 3.38 9.95 18.41
C SER A 281 2.11 10.36 17.67
N SER A 282 1.32 9.40 17.17
CA SER A 282 0.06 9.66 16.45
C SER A 282 -1.00 10.32 17.32
N SER A 283 -0.86 10.20 18.65
CA SER A 283 -1.73 10.83 19.62
C SER A 283 -1.34 12.26 19.97
N GLU A 284 -0.05 12.54 20.06
CA GLU A 284 0.50 13.79 20.60
C GLU A 284 0.87 14.80 19.51
N ASN A 285 1.32 14.32 18.33
CA ASN A 285 1.91 15.14 17.29
C ASN A 285 0.96 15.38 16.11
N PRO A 286 1.08 16.53 15.41
CA PRO A 286 0.31 16.79 14.20
C PRO A 286 0.71 15.87 13.04
N LEU A 287 2.00 15.51 12.97
CA LEU A 287 2.59 14.63 11.96
C LEU A 287 3.33 13.47 12.63
N THR A 288 3.08 12.25 12.15
CA THR A 288 3.79 11.03 12.52
C THR A 288 4.16 10.25 11.26
N LEU A 289 5.36 9.69 11.22
CA LEU A 289 5.88 8.89 10.12
C LEU A 289 6.23 7.48 10.60
N ILE A 290 5.60 6.49 9.96
CA ILE A 290 5.90 5.07 10.08
C ILE A 290 6.77 4.68 8.88
N VAL A 291 8.03 4.36 9.14
CA VAL A 291 8.90 3.71 8.16
C VAL A 291 8.70 2.21 8.28
N GLY A 292 8.09 1.60 7.27
CA GLY A 292 7.70 0.18 7.29
C GLY A 292 8.37 -0.61 6.17
N PRO A 293 9.60 -1.12 6.39
CA PRO A 293 10.29 -2.03 5.47
C PRO A 293 9.43 -3.26 5.10
N PRO A 294 9.74 -3.99 4.01
CA PRO A 294 8.93 -5.10 3.55
C PRO A 294 8.78 -6.16 4.65
N GLY A 295 7.56 -6.61 4.91
CA GLY A 295 7.28 -7.68 5.87
C GLY A 295 7.34 -7.30 7.35
N THR A 296 7.44 -6.00 7.68
CA THR A 296 7.61 -5.55 9.09
C THR A 296 6.32 -5.28 9.87
N GLY A 297 5.16 -5.65 9.31
CA GLY A 297 3.88 -5.43 9.97
C GLY A 297 3.38 -3.98 9.90
N LYS A 298 3.73 -3.21 8.86
CA LYS A 298 3.17 -1.86 8.62
C LYS A 298 1.64 -1.83 8.69
N THR A 299 0.96 -2.71 7.95
CA THR A 299 -0.52 -2.84 7.98
C THR A 299 -1.06 -3.19 9.37
N TYR A 300 -0.33 -4.02 10.13
CA TYR A 300 -0.69 -4.37 11.50
C TYR A 300 -0.64 -3.13 12.40
N THR A 301 0.42 -2.34 12.26
CA THR A 301 0.63 -1.09 12.99
C THR A 301 -0.42 -0.05 12.65
N ILE A 302 -0.81 0.09 11.38
CA ILE A 302 -1.92 0.96 10.96
C ILE A 302 -3.23 0.56 11.63
N GLY A 303 -3.52 -0.75 11.70
CA GLY A 303 -4.68 -1.27 12.44
C GLY A 303 -4.63 -0.92 13.93
N ALA A 304 -3.46 -1.08 14.57
CA ALA A 304 -3.22 -0.71 15.97
C ALA A 304 -3.53 0.78 16.24
N VAL A 305 -3.01 1.67 15.39
CA VAL A 305 -3.26 3.11 15.46
C VAL A 305 -4.76 3.39 15.31
N ALA A 306 -5.41 2.83 14.29
CA ALA A 306 -6.83 3.07 14.06
C ALA A 306 -7.69 2.65 15.27
N LEU A 307 -7.34 1.54 15.91
CA LEU A 307 -8.03 1.04 17.08
C LEU A 307 -7.86 1.86 18.32
N GLU A 308 -6.64 2.31 18.56
CA GLU A 308 -6.32 3.14 19.72
C GLU A 308 -7.17 4.41 19.70
N HIS A 309 -7.22 5.05 18.53
CA HIS A 309 -8.04 6.24 18.31
C HIS A 309 -9.54 5.91 18.39
N MET A 310 -10.02 4.83 17.77
CA MET A 310 -11.42 4.38 17.91
C MET A 310 -11.82 4.16 19.37
N ASN A 311 -10.96 3.51 20.16
CA ASN A 311 -11.24 3.23 21.56
C ASN A 311 -11.28 4.51 22.40
N ARG A 312 -10.64 5.59 21.95
CA ARG A 312 -10.76 6.92 22.55
C ARG A 312 -11.99 7.70 22.07
N GLY A 313 -12.81 7.10 21.20
CA GLY A 313 -13.97 7.75 20.59
C GLY A 313 -13.60 8.70 19.46
N GLU A 314 -12.37 8.61 18.96
CA GLU A 314 -11.85 9.41 17.86
C GLU A 314 -12.11 8.70 16.51
N SER A 315 -12.24 9.50 15.45
CA SER A 315 -12.49 9.05 14.10
C SER A 315 -11.20 8.93 13.28
N VAL A 316 -11.12 7.91 12.43
CA VAL A 316 -9.93 7.56 11.66
C VAL A 316 -10.29 7.36 10.19
N LEU A 317 -9.57 8.02 9.30
CA LEU A 317 -9.62 7.77 7.85
C LEU A 317 -8.30 7.17 7.39
N ILE A 318 -8.35 6.04 6.72
CA ILE A 318 -7.19 5.35 6.15
C ILE A 318 -7.32 5.41 4.64
N ALA A 319 -6.34 6.03 3.99
CA ALA A 319 -6.29 6.16 2.54
C ALA A 319 -5.05 5.47 1.96
N SER A 320 -5.20 4.87 0.78
CA SER A 320 -4.07 4.41 -0.03
C SER A 320 -4.36 4.58 -1.52
N ARG A 321 -3.34 4.43 -2.36
CA ARG A 321 -3.46 4.59 -3.82
C ARG A 321 -4.13 3.40 -4.51
N THR A 322 -4.03 2.21 -3.94
CA THR A 322 -4.54 0.96 -4.54
C THR A 322 -5.68 0.38 -3.70
N ASP A 323 -6.66 -0.23 -4.37
CA ASP A 323 -7.79 -0.85 -3.67
C ASP A 323 -7.35 -2.07 -2.85
N GLU A 324 -6.36 -2.81 -3.34
CA GLU A 324 -5.80 -3.99 -2.71
C GLU A 324 -5.16 -3.67 -1.35
N ALA A 325 -4.38 -2.58 -1.27
CA ALA A 325 -3.75 -2.18 0.00
C ALA A 325 -4.81 -1.86 1.07
N VAL A 326 -5.85 -1.13 0.67
CA VAL A 326 -6.98 -0.79 1.54
C VAL A 326 -7.73 -2.04 2.01
N ASP A 327 -7.93 -3.02 1.12
CA ASP A 327 -8.62 -4.28 1.44
C ASP A 327 -7.83 -5.15 2.42
N VAL A 328 -6.51 -5.21 2.25
CA VAL A 328 -5.62 -5.92 3.18
C VAL A 328 -5.69 -5.32 4.58
N ILE A 329 -5.74 -3.99 4.70
CA ILE A 329 -5.92 -3.32 6.00
C ILE A 329 -7.29 -3.66 6.59
N ALA A 330 -8.36 -3.58 5.79
CA ALA A 330 -9.71 -3.89 6.25
C ALA A 330 -9.83 -5.32 6.79
N GLU A 331 -9.30 -6.31 6.08
CA GLU A 331 -9.30 -7.71 6.53
C GLU A 331 -8.45 -7.92 7.78
N LYS A 332 -7.28 -7.26 7.92
CA LYS A 332 -6.49 -7.35 9.16
C LYS A 332 -7.22 -6.77 10.38
N ILE A 333 -7.83 -5.60 10.23
CA ILE A 333 -8.65 -4.99 11.29
C ILE A 333 -9.78 -5.95 11.67
N LYS A 334 -10.46 -6.54 10.68
CA LYS A 334 -11.54 -7.51 10.91
C LYS A 334 -11.07 -8.76 11.67
N LEU A 335 -10.02 -9.42 11.20
CA LEU A 335 -9.50 -10.65 11.80
C LEU A 335 -9.02 -10.45 13.25
N GLN A 336 -8.38 -9.32 13.54
CA GLN A 336 -7.78 -9.07 14.86
C GLN A 336 -8.80 -8.68 15.94
N LEU A 337 -10.00 -8.24 15.56
CA LEU A 337 -10.89 -7.54 16.47
C LEU A 337 -12.31 -8.06 16.51
N GLY A 338 -12.80 -8.60 15.39
CA GLY A 338 -14.22 -8.92 15.23
C GLY A 338 -15.13 -7.69 15.35
N VAL A 339 -14.68 -6.49 14.94
CA VAL A 339 -15.53 -5.29 14.80
C VAL A 339 -15.64 -4.83 13.34
N ASP A 340 -15.87 -5.77 12.43
CA ASP A 340 -15.97 -5.50 10.98
C ASP A 340 -17.01 -4.42 10.63
N LYS A 341 -18.09 -4.30 11.41
CA LYS A 341 -19.12 -3.27 11.20
C LYS A 341 -18.72 -1.86 11.64
N ALA A 342 -17.62 -1.68 12.38
CA ALA A 342 -17.07 -0.37 12.72
C ALA A 342 -16.25 0.24 11.57
N VAL A 343 -15.98 -0.59 10.56
CA VAL A 343 -15.10 -0.30 9.43
C VAL A 343 -15.95 -0.03 8.19
N VAL A 344 -15.76 1.13 7.57
CA VAL A 344 -16.43 1.52 6.32
C VAL A 344 -15.42 1.53 5.18
N ARG A 345 -15.59 0.62 4.22
CA ARG A 345 -14.83 0.58 2.97
C ARG A 345 -15.59 1.32 1.87
N THR A 346 -15.05 2.44 1.38
CA THR A 346 -15.69 3.30 0.36
C THR A 346 -15.13 3.04 -1.05
N GLY A 347 -15.82 3.48 -2.11
CA GLY A 347 -15.31 3.47 -3.50
C GLY A 347 -16.38 3.31 -4.59
N LYS A 348 -16.19 3.72 -5.85
CA LYS A 348 -17.34 3.78 -6.83
C LYS A 348 -18.02 2.43 -7.09
N LYS A 349 -17.28 1.32 -7.02
CA LYS A 349 -17.82 -0.05 -7.11
C LYS A 349 -18.37 -0.57 -5.77
N ARG A 350 -18.11 0.11 -4.65
CA ARG A 350 -18.20 -0.43 -3.27
C ARG A 350 -18.84 0.50 -2.22
N SER A 351 -19.07 1.78 -2.48
CA SER A 351 -19.99 2.65 -1.71
C SER A 351 -21.42 2.13 -1.81
N TYR A 352 -21.71 1.36 -2.87
CA TYR A 352 -22.90 0.52 -2.99
C TYR A 352 -22.79 -0.83 -2.29
N SER A 353 -21.73 -1.10 -1.51
CA SER A 353 -21.46 -2.43 -0.95
C SER A 353 -22.70 -2.96 -0.25
N THR A 354 -23.20 -4.09 -0.75
CA THR A 354 -24.35 -4.78 -0.20
C THR A 354 -24.21 -4.98 1.32
N PRO A 355 -23.02 -5.27 1.89
CA PRO A 355 -22.82 -5.37 3.33
C PRO A 355 -23.14 -4.11 4.13
N LEU A 356 -22.54 -2.94 3.81
CA LEU A 356 -22.79 -1.71 4.57
C LEU A 356 -24.23 -1.25 4.41
N ASN A 357 -24.75 -1.26 3.18
CA ASN A 357 -26.15 -0.90 2.93
C ASN A 357 -27.12 -1.83 3.64
N ARG A 358 -26.84 -3.14 3.70
CA ARG A 358 -27.64 -4.13 4.45
C ARG A 358 -27.55 -3.89 5.95
N PHE A 359 -26.37 -3.54 6.47
CA PHE A 359 -26.17 -3.20 7.87
C PHE A 359 -26.94 -1.93 8.26
N LEU A 360 -26.76 -0.84 7.51
CA LEU A 360 -27.48 0.43 7.69
C LEU A 360 -29.00 0.23 7.61
N LYS A 361 -29.49 -0.47 6.59
CA LYS A 361 -30.91 -0.81 6.45
C LYS A 361 -31.41 -1.61 7.66
N SER A 362 -30.64 -2.60 8.13
CA SER A 362 -31.02 -3.42 9.29
C SER A 362 -31.02 -2.61 10.58
N LEU A 363 -30.04 -1.72 10.77
CA LEU A 363 -29.98 -0.79 11.90
C LEU A 363 -31.19 0.15 11.92
N LEU A 364 -31.55 0.73 10.77
CA LEU A 364 -32.66 1.68 10.67
C LEU A 364 -34.04 1.01 10.85
N THR A 365 -34.23 -0.22 10.34
CA THR A 365 -35.54 -0.88 10.30
C THR A 365 -35.86 -1.75 11.52
N ARG A 366 -34.85 -2.31 12.21
CA ARG A 366 -35.11 -3.24 13.32
C ARG A 366 -35.55 -2.53 14.60
N VAL A 367 -36.57 -3.09 15.25
CA VAL A 367 -37.07 -2.63 16.56
C VAL A 367 -36.10 -3.00 17.69
N ARG A 368 -35.66 -4.26 17.76
CA ARG A 368 -34.71 -4.77 18.79
C ARG A 368 -33.25 -4.66 18.31
N LYS A 369 -32.73 -3.43 18.24
CA LYS A 369 -31.38 -3.12 17.72
C LYS A 369 -30.25 -3.80 18.51
N LEU A 370 -30.33 -3.85 19.85
CA LEU A 370 -29.33 -4.51 20.69
C LEU A 370 -29.17 -6.00 20.34
N ASN A 371 -30.28 -6.74 20.23
CA ASN A 371 -30.23 -8.17 19.87
C ASN A 371 -29.66 -8.41 18.47
N TYR A 372 -29.93 -7.48 17.54
CA TYR A 372 -29.35 -7.54 16.21
C TYR A 372 -27.83 -7.36 16.27
N LEU A 373 -27.37 -6.31 16.94
CA LEU A 373 -25.94 -6.01 17.09
C LEU A 373 -25.18 -7.13 17.82
N LEU A 374 -25.72 -7.66 18.93
CA LEU A 374 -25.10 -8.78 19.64
C LEU A 374 -24.93 -10.00 18.73
N LYS A 375 -25.93 -10.31 17.89
CA LYS A 375 -25.85 -11.41 16.93
C LYS A 375 -24.82 -11.15 15.83
N GLU A 376 -24.70 -9.93 15.32
CA GLU A 376 -23.72 -9.58 14.28
C GLU A 376 -22.27 -9.69 14.78
N PHE A 377 -22.04 -9.64 16.10
CA PHE A 377 -20.72 -9.76 16.72
C PHE A 377 -20.48 -11.09 17.44
N ASP A 378 -21.33 -12.10 17.19
CA ASP A 378 -21.27 -13.42 17.83
C ASP A 378 -21.26 -13.36 19.37
N LEU A 379 -22.03 -12.44 19.94
CA LEU A 379 -22.13 -12.22 21.37
C LEU A 379 -23.43 -12.81 21.95
N PRO A 380 -23.41 -13.28 23.21
CA PRO A 380 -24.60 -13.77 23.88
C PRO A 380 -25.62 -12.65 24.08
N LYS A 381 -26.90 -13.02 24.22
CA LYS A 381 -27.96 -12.05 24.54
C LYS A 381 -27.71 -11.41 25.90
N ILE A 382 -27.79 -10.09 25.96
CA ILE A 382 -27.62 -9.28 27.17
C ILE A 382 -28.79 -8.28 27.20
N LYS A 383 -29.37 -8.01 28.38
CA LYS A 383 -30.40 -6.97 28.49
C LYS A 383 -29.77 -5.57 28.45
N GLY A 384 -30.54 -4.57 28.01
CA GLY A 384 -30.04 -3.19 27.89
C GLY A 384 -29.40 -2.66 29.19
N ASP A 385 -30.07 -2.87 30.32
CA ASP A 385 -29.63 -2.40 31.64
C ASP A 385 -28.40 -3.17 32.16
N GLU A 386 -28.18 -4.40 31.69
CA GLU A 386 -27.03 -5.23 32.06
C GLU A 386 -25.77 -4.88 31.25
N LEU A 387 -25.90 -4.25 30.08
CA LEU A 387 -24.79 -3.91 29.20
C LEU A 387 -23.80 -2.95 29.88
N ASP A 388 -24.32 -1.92 30.56
CA ASP A 388 -23.50 -0.92 31.24
C ASP A 388 -22.75 -1.51 32.42
N LEU A 389 -23.41 -2.33 33.23
CA LEU A 389 -22.79 -3.06 34.33
C LEU A 389 -21.69 -4.00 33.83
N LYS A 390 -21.94 -4.73 32.74
CA LYS A 390 -20.95 -5.64 32.15
C LYS A 390 -19.72 -4.90 31.64
N LEU A 391 -19.90 -3.74 31.00
CA LEU A 391 -18.79 -2.89 30.54
C LEU A 391 -17.94 -2.37 31.71
N VAL A 392 -18.57 -1.95 32.81
CA VAL A 392 -17.86 -1.47 34.01
C VAL A 392 -17.07 -2.61 34.66
N ASN A 393 -17.69 -3.77 34.87
CA ASN A 393 -17.03 -4.94 35.47
C ASN A 393 -15.83 -5.38 34.64
N LEU A 394 -16.02 -5.56 33.34
CA LEU A 394 -14.96 -5.95 32.42
C LEU A 394 -13.84 -4.90 32.37
N SER A 395 -14.19 -3.61 32.45
CA SER A 395 -13.20 -2.55 32.51
C SER A 395 -12.30 -2.64 33.76
N ASN A 396 -12.90 -2.93 34.91
CA ASN A 396 -12.22 -3.09 36.19
C ASN A 396 -11.36 -4.37 36.24
N GLU A 397 -11.86 -5.47 35.65
CA GLU A 397 -11.12 -6.73 35.50
C GLU A 397 -9.86 -6.53 34.64
N ILE A 398 -9.99 -5.88 33.49
CA ILE A 398 -8.86 -5.53 32.61
C ILE A 398 -7.83 -4.68 33.34
N GLU A 399 -8.25 -3.69 34.13
CA GLU A 399 -7.33 -2.82 34.89
C GLU A 399 -6.63 -3.60 36.02
N SER A 400 -7.38 -4.43 36.73
CA SER A 400 -6.86 -5.27 37.81
C SER A 400 -5.84 -6.27 37.29
N ARG A 401 -6.11 -6.89 36.13
CA ARG A 401 -5.19 -7.82 35.47
C ARG A 401 -3.95 -7.11 34.93
N ALA A 402 -4.08 -5.90 34.37
CA ALA A 402 -2.91 -5.11 33.96
C ALA A 402 -1.96 -4.82 35.15
N LYS A 403 -2.51 -4.50 36.32
CA LYS A 403 -1.72 -4.33 37.55
C LYS A 403 -1.06 -5.64 38.00
N LEU A 404 -1.77 -6.76 37.89
CA LEU A 404 -1.23 -8.08 38.18
C LEU A 404 -0.08 -8.45 37.25
N ILE A 405 -0.26 -8.24 35.93
CA ILE A 405 0.78 -8.47 34.92
C ILE A 405 2.03 -7.67 35.30
N ASN A 406 1.92 -6.35 35.48
CA ASN A 406 3.07 -5.51 35.87
C ASN A 406 3.77 -6.01 37.15
N LYS A 407 3.01 -6.48 38.15
CA LYS A 407 3.58 -7.06 39.37
C LYS A 407 4.33 -8.36 39.08
N LEU A 408 3.77 -9.23 38.25
CA LEU A 408 4.40 -10.48 37.81
C LEU A 408 5.69 -10.19 37.01
N GLU A 409 5.70 -9.17 36.15
CA GLU A 409 6.91 -8.77 35.40
C GLU A 409 8.03 -8.31 36.33
N GLN A 410 7.70 -7.53 37.36
CA GLN A 410 8.65 -7.10 38.38
C GLN A 410 9.17 -8.29 39.20
N SER A 411 8.28 -9.18 39.63
CA SER A 411 8.65 -10.41 40.34
C SER A 411 9.53 -11.33 39.49
N PHE A 412 9.21 -11.51 38.21
CA PHE A 412 10.01 -12.27 37.26
C PHE A 412 11.42 -11.67 37.13
N SER A 413 11.52 -10.36 36.90
CA SER A 413 12.81 -9.68 36.72
C SER A 413 13.68 -9.76 37.98
N ASN A 414 13.09 -9.56 39.15
CA ASN A 414 13.79 -9.70 40.43
C ASN A 414 14.29 -11.13 40.66
N GLU A 415 13.52 -12.14 40.25
CA GLU A 415 13.92 -13.53 40.41
C GLU A 415 15.04 -13.94 39.44
N VAL A 416 15.03 -13.42 38.21
CA VAL A 416 16.14 -13.59 37.26
C VAL A 416 17.43 -12.96 37.81
N GLU A 417 17.38 -11.73 38.35
CA GLU A 417 18.56 -11.10 38.96
C GLU A 417 19.11 -11.87 40.16
N ASN A 418 18.21 -12.42 40.96
CA ASN A 418 18.53 -13.26 42.10
C ASN A 418 19.23 -14.56 41.67
N GLU A 419 18.70 -15.22 40.65
CA GLU A 419 19.23 -16.45 40.09
C GLU A 419 20.64 -16.25 39.51
N LEU A 420 20.91 -15.13 38.85
CA LEU A 420 22.25 -14.76 38.37
C LEU A 420 23.27 -14.64 39.52
N LYS A 421 22.89 -13.96 40.61
CA LYS A 421 23.74 -13.80 41.80
C LYS A 421 24.06 -15.13 42.47
N TRP A 422 23.14 -16.09 42.46
CA TRP A 422 23.36 -17.38 43.11
C TRP A 422 24.02 -18.39 42.21
N GLY A 423 23.71 -18.42 40.92
CA GLY A 423 24.37 -19.34 40.01
C GLY A 423 25.86 -19.02 39.87
N GLU A 424 26.28 -17.75 40.00
CA GLU A 424 27.70 -17.38 40.19
C GLU A 424 28.29 -17.98 41.48
N HIS A 425 27.52 -18.04 42.56
CA HIS A 425 27.96 -18.64 43.81
C HIS A 425 28.01 -20.18 43.75
N LEU A 426 27.03 -20.82 43.11
CA LEU A 426 26.90 -22.27 43.00
C LEU A 426 27.89 -22.90 42.03
N SER A 427 28.31 -22.16 40.99
CA SER A 427 29.33 -22.62 40.04
C SER A 427 30.75 -22.59 40.61
N ASN A 428 31.02 -21.69 41.56
CA ASN A 428 32.31 -21.53 42.22
C ASN A 428 32.52 -22.59 43.31
N HIS A 429 33.33 -23.61 43.01
CA HIS A 429 33.65 -24.74 43.90
C HIS A 429 34.65 -24.34 45.02
N GLN A 430 34.34 -23.31 45.80
CA GLN A 430 35.18 -22.88 46.92
C GLN A 430 34.78 -23.61 48.22
N ASN A 431 35.73 -24.33 48.81
CA ASN A 431 35.53 -25.07 50.06
C ASN A 431 35.70 -24.16 51.29
N GLY A 432 34.57 -23.70 51.86
CA GLY A 432 34.53 -22.93 53.11
C GLY A 432 33.21 -23.10 53.87
N VAL A 433 33.23 -22.95 55.21
CA VAL A 433 32.03 -23.09 56.07
C VAL A 433 30.95 -22.07 55.69
N TRP A 434 31.34 -20.83 55.41
CA TRP A 434 30.44 -19.76 54.97
C TRP A 434 29.76 -20.06 53.62
N ASN A 435 30.46 -20.72 52.69
CA ASN A 435 29.86 -21.16 51.43
C ASN A 435 28.80 -22.23 51.67
N LYS A 436 29.06 -23.23 52.52
CA LYS A 436 28.05 -24.25 52.85
C LYS A 436 26.79 -23.65 53.46
N ILE A 437 26.92 -22.67 54.36
CA ILE A 437 25.77 -21.96 54.95
C ILE A 437 24.98 -21.23 53.86
N LYS A 438 25.68 -20.52 52.96
CA LYS A 438 25.05 -19.78 51.85
C LYS A 438 24.36 -20.73 50.85
N THR A 439 24.96 -21.86 50.51
CA THR A 439 24.35 -22.92 49.68
C THR A 439 23.09 -23.50 50.34
N SER A 440 23.12 -23.81 51.64
CA SER A 440 21.95 -24.30 52.37
C SER A 440 20.83 -23.26 52.46
N TYR A 441 21.17 -21.97 52.59
CA TYR A 441 20.18 -20.89 52.53
C TYR A 441 19.48 -20.83 51.16
N ILE A 442 20.23 -20.99 50.06
CA ILE A 442 19.67 -21.01 48.70
C ILE A 442 18.72 -22.21 48.52
N ASP A 443 19.07 -23.42 48.95
CA ASP A 443 18.17 -24.60 48.88
C ASP A 443 16.86 -24.37 49.65
N ILE A 444 16.92 -23.85 50.88
CA ILE A 444 15.72 -23.56 51.67
C ILE A 444 14.85 -22.52 50.98
N ARG A 445 15.46 -21.47 50.43
CA ARG A 445 14.74 -20.41 49.70
C ARG A 445 14.09 -20.98 48.44
N ASN A 446 14.81 -21.75 47.62
CA ASN A 446 14.31 -22.33 46.38
C ASN A 446 13.06 -23.19 46.59
N ARG A 447 12.97 -23.89 47.73
CA ARG A 447 11.78 -24.68 48.08
C ARG A 447 10.55 -23.85 48.44
N ILE A 448 10.72 -22.57 48.78
CA ILE A 448 9.64 -21.68 49.23
C ILE A 448 9.24 -20.70 48.11
N GLN A 449 10.19 -20.30 47.27
CA GLN A 449 9.96 -19.33 46.21
C GLN A 449 9.18 -19.92 45.04
N VAL A 450 8.51 -19.04 44.29
CA VAL A 450 7.90 -19.39 43.01
C VAL A 450 9.01 -19.44 41.95
N PRO A 451 9.17 -20.55 41.22
CA PRO A 451 10.20 -20.65 40.18
C PRO A 451 9.96 -19.72 38.99
N ILE A 452 11.04 -19.36 38.29
CA ILE A 452 11.00 -18.43 37.14
C ILE A 452 10.04 -18.92 36.02
N TRP A 453 10.00 -20.23 35.76
CA TRP A 453 9.10 -20.80 34.74
C TRP A 453 7.62 -20.62 35.07
N GLU A 454 7.25 -20.60 36.34
CA GLU A 454 5.86 -20.42 36.76
C GLU A 454 5.42 -18.97 36.58
N TYR A 455 6.28 -18.00 36.87
CA TYR A 455 6.03 -16.59 36.53
C TYR A 455 5.83 -16.40 35.02
N ASN A 456 6.70 -16.98 34.17
CA ASN A 456 6.56 -16.90 32.71
C ASN A 456 5.24 -17.54 32.21
N GLN A 457 4.83 -18.67 32.80
CA GLN A 457 3.56 -19.31 32.45
C GLN A 457 2.36 -18.45 32.87
N GLN A 458 2.38 -17.88 34.08
CA GLN A 458 1.33 -16.98 34.56
C GLN A 458 1.24 -15.72 33.70
N LEU A 459 2.37 -15.13 33.31
CA LEU A 459 2.41 -13.98 32.40
C LEU A 459 1.74 -14.29 31.06
N LYS A 460 2.13 -15.39 30.39
CA LYS A 460 1.53 -15.82 29.12
C LYS A 460 0.01 -16.02 29.22
N GLN A 461 -0.46 -16.67 30.29
CA GLN A 461 -1.89 -16.91 30.51
C GLN A 461 -2.65 -15.59 30.73
N ASN A 462 -2.10 -14.69 31.55
CA ASN A 462 -2.73 -13.41 31.83
C ASN A 462 -2.73 -12.49 30.60
N ASP A 463 -1.67 -12.46 29.81
CA ASP A 463 -1.60 -11.70 28.55
C ASP A 463 -2.66 -12.18 27.56
N GLN A 464 -2.82 -13.50 27.37
CA GLN A 464 -3.83 -14.06 26.49
C GLN A 464 -5.26 -13.70 26.95
N GLN A 465 -5.56 -13.89 28.24
CA GLN A 465 -6.87 -13.53 28.79
C GLN A 465 -7.13 -12.02 28.69
N GLN A 466 -6.10 -11.20 28.86
CA GLN A 466 -6.18 -9.75 28.72
C GLN A 466 -6.60 -9.36 27.29
N ILE A 467 -6.01 -9.99 26.28
CA ILE A 467 -6.37 -9.75 24.88
C ILE A 467 -7.85 -10.09 24.63
N GLU A 468 -8.31 -11.26 25.07
CA GLU A 468 -9.70 -11.71 24.90
C GLU A 468 -10.71 -10.77 25.57
N ASP A 469 -10.43 -10.36 26.81
CA ASP A 469 -11.30 -9.45 27.55
C ASP A 469 -11.33 -8.05 26.92
N ILE A 470 -10.19 -7.57 26.41
CA ILE A 470 -10.13 -6.29 25.69
C ILE A 470 -10.93 -6.37 24.38
N GLN A 471 -10.84 -7.47 23.62
CA GLN A 471 -11.65 -7.66 22.41
C GLN A 471 -13.15 -7.61 22.74
N LEU A 472 -13.58 -8.34 23.78
CA LEU A 472 -14.97 -8.32 24.24
C LEU A 472 -15.40 -6.91 24.67
N PHE A 473 -14.54 -6.20 25.41
CA PHE A 473 -14.80 -4.85 25.87
C PHE A 473 -14.99 -3.88 24.69
N ILE A 474 -14.12 -3.93 23.69
CA ILE A 474 -14.21 -3.09 22.49
C ILE A 474 -15.50 -3.35 21.72
N ARG A 475 -15.87 -4.62 21.51
CA ARG A 475 -17.12 -4.98 20.81
C ARG A 475 -18.35 -4.46 21.55
N LEU A 476 -18.44 -4.69 22.86
CA LEU A 476 -19.57 -4.22 23.68
C LEU A 476 -19.64 -2.68 23.73
N LYS A 477 -18.49 -2.01 23.82
CA LYS A 477 -18.39 -0.55 23.82
C LYS A 477 -18.86 0.04 22.49
N TYR A 478 -18.47 -0.57 21.37
CA TYR A 478 -18.94 -0.18 20.05
C TYR A 478 -20.46 -0.35 19.91
N ILE A 479 -21.02 -1.48 20.37
CA ILE A 479 -22.48 -1.70 20.38
C ILE A 479 -23.19 -0.59 21.15
N LYS A 480 -22.70 -0.25 22.36
CA LYS A 480 -23.26 0.85 23.17
C LYS A 480 -23.18 2.19 22.43
N GLN A 481 -22.06 2.46 21.76
CA GLN A 481 -21.85 3.68 20.98
C GLN A 481 -22.85 3.78 19.81
N VAL A 482 -23.04 2.72 19.03
CA VAL A 482 -24.04 2.69 17.95
C VAL A 482 -25.46 2.88 18.50
N LEU A 483 -25.82 2.21 19.60
CA LEU A 483 -27.14 2.38 20.22
C LEU A 483 -27.38 3.81 20.70
N SER A 484 -26.34 4.46 21.25
CA SER A 484 -26.38 5.87 21.64
C SER A 484 -26.66 6.77 20.44
N VAL A 485 -25.94 6.60 19.33
CA VAL A 485 -26.16 7.36 18.09
C VAL A 485 -27.55 7.11 17.51
N MET A 486 -28.02 5.86 17.51
CA MET A 486 -29.36 5.52 17.04
C MET A 486 -30.47 6.10 17.92
N LYS A 487 -30.18 6.49 19.16
CA LYS A 487 -31.13 7.15 20.06
C LYS A 487 -31.17 8.67 19.83
N SER A 488 -30.01 9.31 19.64
CA SER A 488 -29.92 10.77 19.53
C SER A 488 -29.98 11.29 18.09
N ASP A 489 -29.36 10.59 17.13
CA ASP A 489 -28.95 11.15 15.83
C ASP A 489 -29.32 10.25 14.63
N TRP A 490 -30.28 9.33 14.78
CA TRP A 490 -30.64 8.36 13.74
C TRP A 490 -31.02 8.99 12.39
N LYS A 491 -31.56 10.22 12.39
CA LYS A 491 -31.89 10.97 11.16
C LYS A 491 -30.65 11.25 10.32
N ASN A 492 -29.48 11.48 10.92
CA ASN A 492 -28.23 11.68 10.20
C ASN A 492 -27.78 10.37 9.54
N ILE A 493 -27.93 9.23 10.23
CA ILE A 493 -27.66 7.90 9.67
C ILE A 493 -28.60 7.58 8.50
N GLN A 494 -29.88 7.96 8.61
CA GLN A 494 -30.85 7.81 7.53
C GLN A 494 -30.45 8.65 6.31
N ARG A 495 -30.20 9.95 6.49
CA ARG A 495 -29.78 10.86 5.40
C ARG A 495 -28.50 10.39 4.73
N PHE A 496 -27.54 9.90 5.51
CA PHE A 496 -26.31 9.31 4.99
C PHE A 496 -26.59 8.08 4.12
N HIS A 497 -27.44 7.17 4.58
CA HIS A 497 -27.86 6.00 3.79
C HIS A 497 -28.63 6.37 2.52
N GLU A 498 -29.39 7.48 2.53
CA GLU A 498 -30.04 8.02 1.33
C GLU A 498 -29.03 8.61 0.35
N ALA A 499 -28.09 9.43 0.83
CA ALA A 499 -27.04 10.03 0.02
C ALA A 499 -26.14 8.98 -0.67
N LEU A 500 -25.82 7.88 0.02
CA LEU A 500 -25.05 6.77 -0.57
C LEU A 500 -25.75 6.08 -1.75
N LYS A 501 -27.07 6.21 -1.89
CA LYS A 501 -27.83 5.64 -3.00
C LYS A 501 -27.96 6.56 -4.21
N MET A 502 -27.57 7.82 -4.06
CA MET A 502 -27.69 8.81 -5.13
C MET A 502 -26.62 8.57 -6.20
N SER A 503 -27.06 8.56 -7.46
CA SER A 503 -26.19 8.43 -8.64
C SER A 503 -25.62 9.76 -9.11
N ASN A 504 -26.29 10.89 -8.82
CA ASN A 504 -25.84 12.24 -9.17
C ASN A 504 -24.89 12.79 -8.08
N ASP A 505 -23.64 13.07 -8.46
CA ASP A 505 -22.62 13.58 -7.55
C ASP A 505 -22.96 14.98 -6.99
N THR A 506 -23.61 15.84 -7.78
CA THR A 506 -23.96 17.21 -7.33
C THR A 506 -25.03 17.18 -6.24
N GLU A 507 -26.09 16.39 -6.45
CA GLU A 507 -27.16 16.20 -5.46
C GLU A 507 -26.64 15.50 -4.20
N LYS A 508 -25.72 14.54 -4.36
CA LYS A 508 -25.08 13.83 -3.26
C LYS A 508 -24.26 14.77 -2.39
N LEU A 509 -23.43 15.64 -2.99
CA LEU A 509 -22.64 16.62 -2.26
C LEU A 509 -23.54 17.60 -1.50
N ALA A 510 -24.59 18.12 -2.14
CA ALA A 510 -25.57 18.95 -1.47
C ALA A 510 -26.25 18.23 -0.28
N LYS A 511 -26.49 16.91 -0.39
CA LYS A 511 -26.99 16.11 0.73
C LYS A 511 -25.96 15.88 1.83
N PHE A 512 -24.67 15.77 1.52
CA PHE A 512 -23.63 15.68 2.52
C PHE A 512 -23.56 16.93 3.40
N ASP A 513 -23.80 18.11 2.83
CA ASP A 513 -23.82 19.37 3.59
C ASP A 513 -24.97 19.43 4.62
N GLU A 514 -26.07 18.71 4.38
CA GLU A 514 -27.20 18.61 5.32
C GLU A 514 -26.97 17.63 6.49
N ILE A 515 -25.87 16.85 6.47
CA ILE A 515 -25.60 15.77 7.42
C ILE A 515 -24.62 16.24 8.50
N LYS A 516 -24.98 16.03 9.77
CA LYS A 516 -24.01 16.15 10.86
C LYS A 516 -23.09 14.93 10.87
N PHE A 517 -21.98 15.02 10.13
CA PHE A 517 -21.04 13.91 9.98
C PHE A 517 -20.44 13.42 11.31
N ASP A 518 -20.36 14.24 12.36
CA ASP A 518 -19.91 13.80 13.69
C ASP A 518 -20.71 12.59 14.21
N ALA A 519 -22.03 12.55 13.95
CA ALA A 519 -22.87 11.41 14.32
C ALA A 519 -22.57 10.17 13.46
N VAL A 520 -22.29 10.36 12.17
CA VAL A 520 -21.95 9.29 11.23
C VAL A 520 -20.58 8.70 11.59
N LEU A 521 -19.57 9.55 11.82
CA LEU A 521 -18.23 9.14 12.25
C LEU A 521 -18.25 8.50 13.64
N LYS A 522 -19.14 8.94 14.53
CA LYS A 522 -19.34 8.25 15.81
C LYS A 522 -19.99 6.87 15.64
N ALA A 523 -20.88 6.67 14.68
CA ALA A 523 -21.41 5.33 14.40
C ALA A 523 -20.38 4.45 13.66
N PHE A 524 -19.59 5.07 12.78
CA PHE A 524 -18.62 4.42 11.90
C PHE A 524 -17.27 5.11 12.04
N PRO A 525 -16.46 4.73 13.04
CA PRO A 525 -15.26 5.48 13.40
C PRO A 525 -14.08 5.23 12.45
N ILE A 526 -14.03 4.10 11.75
CA ILE A 526 -12.88 3.75 10.89
C ILE A 526 -13.34 3.73 9.43
N TRP A 527 -12.69 4.54 8.60
CA TRP A 527 -12.97 4.66 7.18
C TRP A 527 -11.76 4.24 6.37
N LEU A 528 -12.00 3.53 5.28
CA LEU A 528 -11.00 3.01 4.37
C LEU A 528 -11.36 3.36 2.94
N CYS A 529 -10.49 4.12 2.28
CA CYS A 529 -10.78 4.69 0.96
C CYS A 529 -9.57 4.59 0.02
N ASN A 530 -9.86 4.43 -1.27
CA ASN A 530 -8.88 4.81 -2.28
C ASN A 530 -8.74 6.34 -2.29
N LEU A 531 -7.51 6.85 -2.37
CA LEU A 531 -7.21 8.29 -2.37
C LEU A 531 -8.02 9.07 -3.42
N SER A 532 -8.21 8.48 -4.60
CA SER A 532 -8.95 9.12 -5.71
C SER A 532 -10.48 9.06 -5.59
N GLU A 533 -11.01 8.30 -4.62
CA GLU A 533 -12.44 8.06 -4.45
C GLU A 533 -13.01 8.67 -3.15
N VAL A 534 -12.19 9.39 -2.37
CA VAL A 534 -12.58 10.00 -1.08
C VAL A 534 -13.83 10.86 -1.22
N LYS A 535 -13.86 11.72 -2.24
CA LYS A 535 -14.97 12.65 -2.52
C LYS A 535 -16.33 11.97 -2.70
N ASP A 536 -16.34 10.71 -3.12
CA ASP A 536 -17.56 10.00 -3.47
C ASP A 536 -18.32 9.51 -2.22
N ALA A 537 -17.67 9.55 -1.06
CA ALA A 537 -18.21 9.08 0.21
C ALA A 537 -18.11 10.10 1.35
N LEU A 538 -17.26 11.12 1.22
CA LEU A 538 -16.97 12.08 2.28
C LEU A 538 -16.95 13.51 1.72
N PRO A 539 -17.58 14.49 2.42
CA PRO A 539 -17.50 15.89 2.04
C PRO A 539 -16.07 16.43 2.20
N PHE A 540 -15.77 17.52 1.52
CA PHE A 540 -14.53 18.28 1.72
C PHE A 540 -14.69 19.22 2.91
N LYS A 541 -14.40 18.72 4.12
CA LYS A 541 -14.53 19.50 5.36
C LYS A 541 -13.25 19.46 6.18
N LYS A 542 -12.74 20.65 6.54
CA LYS A 542 -11.57 20.81 7.40
C LYS A 542 -11.72 20.02 8.71
N GLU A 543 -10.67 19.29 9.08
CA GLU A 543 -10.52 18.63 10.39
C GLU A 543 -11.70 17.74 10.79
N MET A 544 -12.40 17.14 9.81
CA MET A 544 -13.52 16.25 10.09
C MET A 544 -13.10 14.92 10.72
N PHE A 545 -11.86 14.47 10.49
CA PHE A 545 -11.28 13.28 11.11
C PHE A 545 -10.26 13.66 12.18
N ASP A 546 -10.28 12.93 13.29
CA ASP A 546 -9.31 13.13 14.37
C ASP A 546 -7.91 12.62 13.99
N VAL A 547 -7.86 11.59 13.15
CA VAL A 547 -6.64 11.05 12.55
C VAL A 547 -6.89 10.65 11.10
N VAL A 548 -5.97 11.03 10.22
CA VAL A 548 -5.90 10.49 8.85
C VAL A 548 -4.60 9.70 8.71
N ILE A 549 -4.67 8.52 8.11
CA ILE A 549 -3.54 7.64 7.83
C ILE A 549 -3.40 7.52 6.32
N ILE A 550 -2.22 7.83 5.77
CA ILE A 550 -1.90 7.67 4.36
C ILE A 550 -0.90 6.51 4.24
N ASP A 551 -1.37 5.35 3.78
CA ASP A 551 -0.52 4.17 3.52
C ASP A 551 0.01 4.18 2.09
N GLU A 552 1.18 3.55 1.91
CA GLU A 552 1.95 3.59 0.67
C GLU A 552 2.25 5.03 0.24
N ALA A 553 2.57 5.89 1.21
CA ALA A 553 2.82 7.31 1.00
C ALA A 553 3.97 7.58 0.00
N THR A 554 4.91 6.66 -0.20
CA THR A 554 5.95 6.77 -1.24
C THR A 554 5.39 6.73 -2.65
N GLN A 555 4.26 6.04 -2.85
CA GLN A 555 3.60 5.94 -4.14
C GLN A 555 2.62 7.09 -4.42
N CYS A 556 2.34 7.93 -3.42
CA CYS A 556 1.38 9.02 -3.55
C CYS A 556 2.09 10.30 -4.00
N ASP A 557 1.52 10.97 -4.99
CA ASP A 557 1.94 12.32 -5.37
C ASP A 557 1.52 13.33 -4.31
N ILE A 558 2.19 14.48 -4.28
CA ILE A 558 1.95 15.51 -3.25
C ILE A 558 0.54 16.09 -3.37
N ALA A 559 0.09 16.38 -4.59
CA ALA A 559 -1.12 17.14 -4.85
C ALA A 559 -2.38 16.37 -4.45
N SER A 560 -2.47 15.08 -4.81
CA SER A 560 -3.64 14.26 -4.48
C SER A 560 -3.81 14.02 -2.98
N CYS A 561 -2.75 14.17 -2.18
CA CYS A 561 -2.82 14.09 -0.72
C CYS A 561 -3.32 15.37 -0.05
N LEU A 562 -3.15 16.57 -0.64
CA LEU A 562 -3.46 17.83 0.06
C LEU A 562 -4.93 17.95 0.53
N PRO A 563 -5.94 17.60 -0.30
CA PRO A 563 -7.33 17.65 0.15
C PRO A 563 -7.66 16.65 1.25
N LEU A 564 -6.96 15.52 1.28
CA LEU A 564 -7.09 14.52 2.33
C LEU A 564 -6.50 15.02 3.65
N ILE A 565 -5.36 15.71 3.58
CA ILE A 565 -4.66 16.30 4.73
C ILE A 565 -5.49 17.42 5.37
N GLN A 566 -6.22 18.20 4.56
CA GLN A 566 -7.14 19.22 5.05
C GLN A 566 -8.23 18.64 5.97
N ARG A 567 -8.65 17.39 5.75
CA ARG A 567 -9.66 16.70 6.58
C ARG A 567 -9.12 16.22 7.94
N ALA A 568 -7.82 16.33 8.20
CA ALA A 568 -7.15 15.73 9.34
C ALA A 568 -6.85 16.73 10.46
N LYS A 569 -7.14 16.37 11.72
CA LYS A 569 -6.57 17.05 12.90
C LYS A 569 -5.13 16.62 13.17
N ARG A 570 -4.82 15.33 12.93
CA ARG A 570 -3.49 14.71 13.03
C ARG A 570 -3.32 13.73 11.88
N LEU A 571 -2.08 13.55 11.44
CA LEU A 571 -1.77 12.82 10.22
C LEU A 571 -0.66 11.81 10.47
N VAL A 572 -0.89 10.58 10.00
CA VAL A 572 0.08 9.48 10.05
C VAL A 572 0.41 9.08 8.62
N PHE A 573 1.69 9.14 8.26
CA PHE A 573 2.18 8.62 6.99
C PHE A 573 2.81 7.26 7.22
N ALA A 574 2.50 6.31 6.35
CA ALA A 574 3.11 5.00 6.36
C ALA A 574 3.69 4.67 4.98
N GLY A 575 4.97 4.32 4.93
CA GLY A 575 5.67 4.07 3.69
C GLY A 575 7.07 3.53 3.91
N ASP A 576 7.78 3.29 2.80
CA ASP A 576 9.15 2.82 2.81
C ASP A 576 9.97 3.59 1.77
N PRO A 577 10.90 4.48 2.19
CA PRO A 577 11.69 5.31 1.26
C PRO A 577 12.62 4.49 0.35
N CYS A 578 12.90 3.23 0.71
CA CYS A 578 13.70 2.30 -0.08
C CYS A 578 12.87 1.50 -1.09
N GLN A 579 11.54 1.73 -1.18
CA GLN A 579 10.65 1.12 -2.18
C GLN A 579 10.22 2.13 -3.25
N LEU A 580 9.45 1.64 -4.23
CA LEU A 580 9.02 2.41 -5.40
C LEU A 580 8.30 3.70 -5.01
N ARG A 581 8.75 4.79 -5.64
CA ARG A 581 8.13 6.11 -5.58
C ARG A 581 7.00 6.24 -6.58
N HIS A 582 6.19 7.29 -6.43
CA HIS A 582 5.28 7.70 -7.50
C HIS A 582 6.05 8.02 -8.78
N VAL A 583 5.35 7.96 -9.91
CA VAL A 583 5.91 8.25 -11.22
C VAL A 583 5.16 9.44 -11.79
N SER A 584 5.89 10.52 -12.04
CA SER A 584 5.40 11.71 -12.72
C SER A 584 5.97 11.82 -14.14
N PHE A 585 5.13 12.21 -15.09
CA PHE A 585 5.50 12.53 -16.47
C PHE A 585 5.72 14.03 -16.69
N LEU A 586 5.36 14.89 -15.72
CA LEU A 586 5.55 16.35 -15.76
C LEU A 586 7.01 16.75 -15.98
N SER A 587 7.33 17.48 -17.05
CA SER A 587 8.72 17.89 -17.32
C SER A 587 9.27 18.88 -16.27
N LYS A 588 10.60 18.93 -16.11
CA LYS A 588 11.26 19.85 -15.16
C LYS A 588 11.04 21.30 -15.55
N GLU A 589 10.98 21.57 -16.85
CA GLU A 589 10.75 22.90 -17.42
C GLU A 589 9.33 23.39 -17.09
N ILE A 590 8.31 22.54 -17.27
CA ILE A 590 6.93 22.87 -16.92
C ILE A 590 6.79 23.13 -15.41
N GLN A 591 7.42 22.29 -14.59
CA GLN A 591 7.45 22.50 -13.14
C GLN A 591 8.03 23.87 -12.77
N ASN A 592 9.14 24.28 -13.40
CA ASN A 592 9.75 25.59 -13.18
C ASN A 592 8.87 26.75 -13.68
N ILE A 593 8.16 26.57 -14.79
CA ILE A 593 7.18 27.56 -15.29
C ILE A 593 6.09 27.80 -14.24
N TYR A 594 5.51 26.76 -13.67
CA TYR A 594 4.48 26.92 -12.62
C TYR A 594 5.05 27.54 -11.35
N ARG A 595 6.28 27.18 -10.97
CA ARG A 595 6.95 27.81 -9.83
C ARG A 595 7.13 29.32 -10.02
N ASN A 596 7.46 29.75 -11.24
CA ASN A 596 7.56 31.16 -11.60
C ASN A 596 6.19 31.84 -11.64
N LYS A 597 5.18 31.20 -12.24
CA LYS A 597 3.79 31.69 -12.32
C LYS A 597 3.23 32.11 -10.96
N TYR A 598 3.54 31.34 -9.91
CA TYR A 598 3.05 31.58 -8.55
C TYR A 598 4.05 32.31 -7.63
N ASN A 599 5.14 32.86 -8.18
CA ASN A 599 6.19 33.58 -7.44
C ASN A 599 6.87 32.76 -6.33
N LEU A 600 7.00 31.44 -6.50
CA LEU A 600 7.51 30.51 -5.50
C LEU A 600 9.02 30.22 -5.65
N GLN A 601 9.77 31.12 -6.30
CA GLN A 601 11.21 30.93 -6.51
C GLN A 601 12.01 30.91 -5.20
N HIS A 602 11.52 31.61 -4.17
CA HIS A 602 12.18 31.74 -2.87
C HIS A 602 12.03 30.51 -1.95
N ILE A 603 11.06 29.63 -2.21
CA ILE A 603 10.83 28.40 -1.43
C ILE A 603 11.83 27.33 -1.86
N ASP A 604 12.33 26.50 -0.94
CA ASP A 604 13.26 25.41 -1.29
C ASP A 604 12.69 24.49 -2.38
N ASN A 605 13.51 24.19 -3.39
CA ASN A 605 13.18 23.24 -4.44
C ASN A 605 12.85 21.85 -3.87
N ASN A 606 13.44 21.48 -2.73
CA ASN A 606 13.14 20.23 -2.06
C ASN A 606 11.69 20.10 -1.58
N ILE A 607 11.01 21.22 -1.32
CA ILE A 607 9.61 21.25 -0.86
C ILE A 607 8.67 21.23 -2.08
N LEU A 608 9.04 21.90 -3.16
CA LEU A 608 8.19 22.08 -4.35
C LEU A 608 8.47 21.07 -5.49
N ASN A 609 9.31 20.06 -5.29
CA ASN A 609 9.64 19.10 -6.36
C ASN A 609 8.54 18.03 -6.53
N TYR A 610 7.45 18.39 -7.19
CA TYR A 610 6.33 17.49 -7.52
C TYR A 610 6.77 16.27 -8.36
N ARG A 611 7.66 16.46 -9.34
CA ARG A 611 8.05 15.40 -10.30
C ARG A 611 8.78 14.23 -9.63
N ASP A 612 9.81 14.54 -8.84
CA ASP A 612 10.77 13.54 -8.37
C ASP A 612 10.56 13.16 -6.88
N LYS A 613 9.70 13.87 -6.14
CA LYS A 613 9.43 13.59 -4.72
C LYS A 613 8.00 13.20 -4.46
N SER A 614 7.83 12.21 -3.60
CA SER A 614 6.55 11.79 -3.04
C SER A 614 6.14 12.62 -1.83
N ILE A 615 4.90 12.43 -1.40
CA ILE A 615 4.44 13.01 -0.14
C ILE A 615 5.27 12.50 1.05
N LEU A 616 5.78 11.25 1.01
CA LEU A 616 6.68 10.74 2.05
C LEU A 616 7.97 11.57 2.12
N ASP A 617 8.58 11.88 0.97
CA ASP A 617 9.84 12.64 0.91
C ASP A 617 9.65 14.06 1.45
N LEU A 618 8.51 14.69 1.15
CA LEU A 618 8.14 16.00 1.69
C LEU A 618 7.99 15.94 3.22
N VAL A 619 7.27 14.93 3.72
CA VAL A 619 7.08 14.72 5.15
C VAL A 619 8.41 14.52 5.86
N MET A 620 9.27 13.64 5.35
CA MET A 620 10.59 13.40 5.90
C MET A 620 11.42 14.68 6.02
N SER A 621 11.30 15.62 5.06
CA SER A 621 11.97 16.92 5.14
C SER A 621 11.34 17.90 6.14
N SER A 622 10.05 17.74 6.47
CA SER A 622 9.31 18.62 7.39
C SER A 622 9.40 18.21 8.86
N LEU A 623 9.83 16.99 9.16
CA LEU A 623 9.86 16.48 10.54
C LEU A 623 11.07 17.03 11.31
N GLN A 624 10.79 17.70 12.43
CA GLN A 624 11.80 18.42 13.22
C GLN A 624 12.31 17.62 14.44
N SER A 625 11.62 16.54 14.83
CA SER A 625 11.91 15.77 16.05
C SER A 625 12.00 14.25 15.80
N GLY A 626 12.99 13.60 16.42
CA GLY A 626 13.18 12.14 16.33
C GLY A 626 11.98 11.31 16.83
N ASN A 627 11.16 11.84 17.73
CA ASN A 627 9.98 11.14 18.27
C ASN A 627 8.77 11.11 17.30
N GLN A 628 8.87 11.74 16.14
CA GLN A 628 7.84 11.72 15.10
C GLN A 628 8.07 10.64 14.04
N VAL A 629 9.25 10.02 14.02
CA VAL A 629 9.63 8.97 13.09
C VAL A 629 9.91 7.69 13.86
N SER A 630 9.36 6.57 13.39
CA SER A 630 9.76 5.27 13.90
C SER A 630 9.82 4.25 12.77
N MET A 631 10.90 3.47 12.76
CA MET A 631 11.11 2.38 11.81
C MET A 631 10.72 1.06 12.45
N LEU A 632 9.90 0.29 11.75
CA LEU A 632 9.58 -1.08 12.13
C LEU A 632 10.76 -2.00 11.77
N ASP A 633 11.24 -2.77 12.74
CA ASP A 633 12.47 -3.55 12.63
C ASP A 633 12.25 -5.07 12.65
N GLU A 634 11.08 -5.57 13.06
CA GLU A 634 10.78 -7.02 13.10
C GLU A 634 10.23 -7.52 11.75
N HIS A 635 10.98 -8.34 11.01
CA HIS A 635 10.60 -8.87 9.68
C HIS A 635 9.98 -10.27 9.74
N PHE A 636 8.72 -10.41 9.28
CA PHE A 636 7.91 -11.64 9.39
C PHE A 636 7.59 -12.33 8.06
N ARG A 637 8.04 -11.80 6.92
CA ARG A 637 7.58 -12.26 5.59
C ARG A 637 8.46 -13.35 5.00
N SER A 638 9.70 -12.97 4.68
CA SER A 638 10.60 -13.73 3.83
C SER A 638 11.56 -14.53 4.68
N LEU A 639 11.95 -15.71 4.20
CA LEU A 639 13.04 -16.46 4.82
C LEU A 639 14.37 -15.70 4.73
N SER A 640 15.28 -16.01 5.67
CA SER A 640 16.56 -15.32 5.81
C SER A 640 17.35 -15.19 4.49
N PRO A 641 17.52 -16.25 3.66
CA PRO A 641 18.29 -16.14 2.42
C PRO A 641 17.72 -15.15 1.39
N ILE A 642 16.42 -14.85 1.46
CA ILE A 642 15.74 -13.94 0.53
C ILE A 642 15.93 -12.49 0.97
N ILE A 643 15.67 -12.18 2.24
CA ILE A 643 15.69 -10.80 2.75
C ILE A 643 17.10 -10.30 3.09
N HIS A 644 18.06 -11.19 3.35
CA HIS A 644 19.38 -10.82 3.86
C HIS A 644 20.11 -9.77 3.00
N PHE A 645 20.10 -9.94 1.67
CA PHE A 645 20.72 -8.96 0.77
C PHE A 645 20.07 -7.58 0.91
N SER A 646 18.74 -7.54 0.97
CA SER A 646 17.99 -6.29 1.09
C SER A 646 18.21 -5.63 2.45
N ASN A 647 18.23 -6.40 3.54
CA ASN A 647 18.56 -5.92 4.89
C ASN A 647 19.96 -5.30 4.96
N GLU A 648 20.95 -5.91 4.30
CA GLU A 648 22.32 -5.41 4.25
C GLU A 648 22.48 -4.15 3.38
N HIS A 649 21.83 -4.06 2.22
CA HIS A 649 22.05 -2.99 1.26
C HIS A 649 21.10 -1.79 1.39
N PHE A 650 19.90 -1.97 1.92
CA PHE A 650 18.86 -0.92 1.96
C PHE A 650 18.44 -0.52 3.38
N TYR A 651 18.78 -1.30 4.40
CA TYR A 651 18.29 -1.10 5.78
C TYR A 651 19.38 -1.23 6.85
N ASP A 652 20.66 -1.12 6.48
CA ASP A 652 21.80 -1.10 7.41
C ASP A 652 21.83 -2.21 8.47
N LYS A 653 21.32 -3.41 8.13
CA LYS A 653 21.20 -4.58 9.03
C LYS A 653 20.30 -4.35 10.26
N GLN A 654 19.43 -3.34 10.21
CA GLN A 654 18.51 -3.02 11.31
C GLN A 654 17.34 -4.01 11.42
N LEU A 655 17.01 -4.78 10.37
CA LEU A 655 15.88 -5.72 10.42
C LEU A 655 16.24 -6.99 11.20
N ARG A 656 15.41 -7.31 12.20
CA ARG A 656 15.38 -8.58 12.94
C ARG A 656 14.56 -9.61 12.16
N ILE A 657 15.22 -10.64 11.64
CA ILE A 657 14.56 -11.67 10.83
C ILE A 657 13.84 -12.67 11.76
N MET A 658 12.52 -12.56 11.83
CA MET A 658 11.66 -13.35 12.74
C MET A 658 11.38 -14.77 12.20
N THR A 659 11.57 -14.96 10.90
CA THR A 659 11.31 -16.20 10.16
C THR A 659 12.43 -17.23 10.28
N SER A 660 13.65 -16.83 10.68
CA SER A 660 14.81 -17.72 10.67
C SER A 660 14.60 -19.00 11.49
N ARG A 661 14.86 -20.18 10.90
CA ARG A 661 14.86 -21.49 11.58
C ARG A 661 16.10 -22.33 11.23
N PRO A 662 16.55 -23.23 12.13
CA PRO A 662 17.69 -24.11 11.87
C PRO A 662 17.49 -25.11 10.72
N ASP A 663 16.28 -25.67 10.58
CA ASP A 663 16.00 -26.71 9.56
C ASP A 663 15.40 -26.15 8.27
N GLU A 664 15.13 -24.84 8.22
CA GLU A 664 14.69 -24.23 6.97
C GLU A 664 15.84 -24.35 5.98
N THR A 665 15.56 -25.02 4.86
CA THR A 665 16.56 -25.27 3.84
C THR A 665 17.26 -23.96 3.50
N GLU A 666 18.59 -23.95 3.62
CA GLU A 666 19.46 -22.86 3.12
C GLU A 666 19.13 -22.48 1.67
N GLN A 667 18.42 -23.35 0.95
CA GLN A 667 17.89 -23.17 -0.38
C GLN A 667 16.49 -22.54 -0.41
N ALA A 668 16.40 -21.26 -0.02
CA ALA A 668 15.20 -20.44 -0.30
C ALA A 668 15.40 -19.54 -1.54
N LEU A 669 16.65 -19.30 -1.95
CA LEU A 669 17.01 -18.46 -3.09
C LEU A 669 17.82 -19.25 -4.12
N TYR A 670 17.37 -19.24 -5.37
CA TYR A 670 17.95 -20.00 -6.47
C TYR A 670 18.28 -19.07 -7.64
N PHE A 671 19.53 -19.07 -8.09
CA PHE A 671 19.93 -18.41 -9.33
C PHE A 671 20.01 -19.43 -10.45
N ILE A 672 19.19 -19.25 -11.48
CA ILE A 672 19.06 -20.14 -12.63
C ILE A 672 19.65 -19.42 -13.84
N ASN A 673 20.83 -19.86 -14.26
CA ASN A 673 21.45 -19.37 -15.49
C ASN A 673 20.81 -20.06 -16.70
N ILE A 674 20.33 -19.26 -17.64
CA ILE A 674 19.65 -19.70 -18.86
C ILE A 674 20.37 -19.09 -20.05
N GLU A 675 20.71 -19.89 -21.06
CA GLU A 675 21.31 -19.42 -22.32
C GLU A 675 20.26 -18.72 -23.22
N GLY A 676 19.60 -17.70 -22.68
CA GLY A 676 18.61 -16.85 -23.31
C GLY A 676 19.22 -15.65 -24.03
N LYS A 677 18.44 -15.04 -24.92
CA LYS A 677 18.79 -13.79 -25.58
C LYS A 677 17.58 -12.87 -25.56
N ARG A 678 17.83 -11.59 -25.27
CA ARG A 678 16.85 -10.51 -25.29
C ARG A 678 16.67 -10.04 -26.72
N ASP A 679 15.46 -10.19 -27.24
CA ASP A 679 15.11 -9.74 -28.58
C ASP A 679 14.95 -8.20 -28.66
N LYS A 680 14.67 -7.69 -29.86
CA LYS A 680 14.46 -6.25 -30.10
C LYS A 680 13.21 -5.69 -29.40
N ASN A 681 12.24 -6.55 -29.08
CA ASN A 681 11.03 -6.18 -28.36
C ASN A 681 11.25 -6.19 -26.83
N GLY A 682 12.42 -6.65 -26.38
CA GLY A 682 12.78 -6.77 -24.98
C GLY A 682 12.26 -8.03 -24.31
N LEU A 683 11.97 -9.08 -25.09
CA LEU A 683 11.55 -10.41 -24.65
C LEU A 683 12.75 -11.36 -24.57
N ASN A 684 12.81 -12.20 -23.55
CA ASN A 684 13.67 -13.37 -23.47
C ASN A 684 12.79 -14.62 -23.36
N GLU A 685 12.50 -15.23 -24.51
CA GLU A 685 11.56 -16.36 -24.63
C GLU A 685 12.05 -17.62 -23.91
N LYS A 686 13.37 -17.84 -23.87
CA LYS A 686 13.96 -18.98 -23.14
C LYS A 686 13.75 -18.85 -21.64
N GLU A 687 14.02 -17.69 -21.05
CA GLU A 687 13.68 -17.45 -19.63
C GLU A 687 12.17 -17.65 -19.39
N ALA A 688 11.34 -17.10 -20.28
CA ALA A 688 9.89 -17.14 -20.12
C ALA A 688 9.33 -18.57 -20.17
N SER A 689 9.77 -19.37 -21.14
CA SER A 689 9.35 -20.77 -21.29
C SER A 689 9.83 -21.65 -20.14
N THR A 690 11.07 -21.45 -19.65
CA THR A 690 11.57 -22.15 -18.45
C THR A 690 10.71 -21.85 -17.22
N ILE A 691 10.30 -20.59 -17.04
CA ILE A 691 9.42 -20.21 -15.93
C ILE A 691 8.06 -20.88 -16.06
N LEU A 692 7.43 -20.84 -17.23
CA LEU A 692 6.10 -21.44 -17.45
C LEU A 692 6.12 -22.95 -17.17
N ASN A 693 7.17 -23.65 -17.62
CA ASN A 693 7.33 -25.08 -17.33
C ASN A 693 7.47 -25.35 -15.83
N ALA A 694 8.29 -24.56 -15.13
CA ALA A 694 8.46 -24.71 -13.68
C ALA A 694 7.16 -24.42 -12.90
N VAL A 695 6.37 -23.43 -13.34
CA VAL A 695 5.06 -23.13 -12.75
C VAL A 695 4.08 -24.28 -13.02
N ARG A 696 4.06 -24.83 -14.24
CA ARG A 696 3.22 -25.98 -14.62
C ARG A 696 3.55 -27.22 -13.78
N GLU A 697 4.82 -27.57 -13.65
CA GLU A 697 5.28 -28.69 -12.82
C GLU A 697 4.81 -28.56 -11.36
N LEU A 698 4.83 -27.35 -10.81
CA LEU A 698 4.38 -27.09 -9.44
C LEU A 698 2.86 -27.24 -9.31
N VAL A 699 2.09 -26.64 -10.23
CA VAL A 699 0.62 -26.74 -10.25
C VAL A 699 0.19 -28.20 -10.37
N ASP A 700 0.84 -28.98 -11.24
CA ASP A 700 0.53 -30.39 -11.43
C ASP A 700 0.88 -31.22 -10.18
N LYS A 701 2.00 -30.90 -9.51
CA LYS A 701 2.41 -31.56 -8.24
C LYS A 701 1.44 -31.28 -7.09
N GLU A 702 0.84 -30.09 -7.07
CA GLU A 702 -0.09 -29.66 -6.01
C GLU A 702 -1.56 -29.84 -6.41
N LYS A 703 -1.85 -30.55 -7.51
CA LYS A 703 -3.18 -30.73 -8.07
C LYS A 703 -4.19 -31.30 -7.07
N ASP A 704 -3.77 -32.25 -6.25
CA ASP A 704 -4.62 -32.92 -5.26
C ASP A 704 -4.75 -32.19 -3.92
N LEU A 705 -4.02 -31.07 -3.73
CA LEU A 705 -4.12 -30.24 -2.53
C LEU A 705 -5.35 -29.32 -2.60
N SER A 706 -5.96 -29.05 -1.44
CA SER A 706 -6.98 -28.00 -1.34
C SER A 706 -6.33 -26.60 -1.48
N PRO A 707 -7.08 -25.57 -1.90
CA PRO A 707 -6.55 -24.22 -2.12
C PRO A 707 -5.81 -23.62 -0.90
N GLU A 708 -6.19 -24.02 0.31
CA GLU A 708 -5.56 -23.55 1.56
C GLU A 708 -4.13 -24.09 1.77
N PHE A 709 -3.82 -25.26 1.19
CA PHE A 709 -2.49 -25.88 1.27
C PHE A 709 -1.69 -25.72 -0.02
N SER A 710 -2.25 -25.10 -1.05
CA SER A 710 -1.57 -24.83 -2.31
C SER A 710 -0.70 -23.57 -2.22
N SER A 711 0.48 -23.65 -2.82
CA SER A 711 1.42 -22.54 -2.88
C SER A 711 0.89 -21.42 -3.76
N SER A 712 1.01 -20.18 -3.28
CA SER A 712 0.76 -19.00 -4.11
C SER A 712 1.97 -18.64 -4.98
N ILE A 713 1.74 -18.34 -6.26
CA ILE A 713 2.81 -18.19 -7.26
C ILE A 713 2.83 -16.78 -7.87
N GLY A 714 4.02 -16.18 -7.95
CA GLY A 714 4.24 -14.91 -8.63
C GLY A 714 5.35 -15.00 -9.68
N VAL A 715 5.12 -14.37 -10.83
CA VAL A 715 6.12 -14.22 -11.91
C VAL A 715 6.36 -12.73 -12.16
N LEU A 716 7.57 -12.29 -11.88
CA LEU A 716 7.98 -10.89 -11.93
C LEU A 716 9.03 -10.67 -13.02
N SER A 717 8.86 -9.62 -13.82
CA SER A 717 9.95 -9.10 -14.67
C SER A 717 9.99 -7.57 -14.61
N PRO A 718 11.17 -6.93 -14.59
CA PRO A 718 11.26 -5.48 -14.68
C PRO A 718 10.81 -4.92 -16.04
N PHE A 719 10.61 -5.78 -17.05
CA PHE A 719 10.28 -5.38 -18.43
C PHE A 719 8.85 -5.75 -18.82
N ARG A 720 8.10 -4.77 -19.34
CA ARG A 720 6.68 -4.94 -19.68
C ARG A 720 6.44 -5.95 -20.80
N ALA A 721 7.30 -5.99 -21.82
CA ALA A 721 7.18 -6.94 -22.93
C ALA A 721 7.23 -8.41 -22.46
N GLN A 722 8.14 -8.72 -21.52
CA GLN A 722 8.24 -10.03 -20.88
C GLN A 722 6.96 -10.39 -20.12
N VAL A 723 6.45 -9.44 -19.33
CA VAL A 723 5.20 -9.60 -18.54
C VAL A 723 4.00 -9.85 -19.44
N ASP A 724 3.83 -9.05 -20.49
CA ASP A 724 2.68 -9.16 -21.40
C ASP A 724 2.70 -10.49 -22.16
N TRP A 725 3.89 -10.98 -22.53
CA TRP A 725 4.03 -12.29 -23.17
C TRP A 725 3.73 -13.44 -22.20
N LEU A 726 4.33 -13.42 -21.01
CA LEU A 726 4.08 -14.41 -19.96
C LEU A 726 2.60 -14.47 -19.57
N GLY A 727 1.95 -13.31 -19.43
CA GLY A 727 0.53 -13.23 -19.14
C GLY A 727 -0.34 -13.86 -20.24
N LYS A 728 -0.02 -13.61 -21.52
CA LYS A 728 -0.72 -14.26 -22.65
C LYS A 728 -0.53 -15.77 -22.66
N GLN A 729 0.68 -16.26 -22.43
CA GLN A 729 0.93 -17.71 -22.40
C GLN A 729 0.27 -18.38 -21.21
N LEU A 730 0.26 -17.72 -20.05
CA LEU A 730 -0.42 -18.23 -18.87
C LEU A 730 -1.92 -18.42 -19.12
N LEU A 731 -2.58 -17.46 -19.77
CA LEU A 731 -4.00 -17.60 -20.16
C LEU A 731 -4.26 -18.72 -21.18
N ASN A 732 -3.25 -19.11 -21.97
CA ASN A 732 -3.38 -20.18 -22.96
C ASN A 732 -3.06 -21.57 -22.38
N GLN A 733 -2.22 -21.63 -21.34
CA GLN A 733 -1.65 -22.88 -20.81
C GLN A 733 -2.22 -23.28 -19.44
N PHE A 734 -2.96 -22.41 -18.76
CA PHE A 734 -3.50 -22.65 -17.42
C PHE A 734 -5.01 -22.40 -17.39
N GLU A 735 -5.73 -23.28 -16.72
CA GLU A 735 -7.16 -23.13 -16.49
C GLU A 735 -7.43 -22.06 -15.41
N ILE A 736 -8.61 -21.43 -15.44
CA ILE A 736 -8.97 -20.35 -14.50
C ILE A 736 -8.95 -20.87 -13.06
N GLU A 737 -9.43 -22.08 -12.82
CA GLU A 737 -9.45 -22.70 -11.50
C GLU A 737 -8.03 -22.91 -10.94
N GLU A 738 -7.06 -23.24 -11.79
CA GLU A 738 -5.65 -23.38 -11.39
C GLU A 738 -5.06 -22.03 -10.99
N ILE A 739 -5.35 -20.99 -11.79
CA ILE A 739 -4.89 -19.62 -11.54
C ILE A 739 -5.45 -19.09 -10.21
N GLU A 740 -6.73 -19.32 -9.95
CA GLU A 740 -7.38 -18.92 -8.70
C GLU A 740 -6.87 -19.72 -7.50
N LYS A 741 -6.77 -21.04 -7.62
CA LYS A 741 -6.27 -21.95 -6.57
C LYS A 741 -4.85 -21.56 -6.13
N HIS A 742 -3.95 -21.32 -7.08
CA HIS A 742 -2.56 -20.95 -6.81
C HIS A 742 -2.33 -19.42 -6.77
N LYS A 743 -3.39 -18.61 -6.84
CA LYS A 743 -3.34 -17.14 -6.87
C LYS A 743 -2.26 -16.61 -7.82
N ILE A 744 -2.12 -17.23 -9.00
CA ILE A 744 -1.00 -17.00 -9.90
C ILE A 744 -1.07 -15.57 -10.42
N ARG A 745 0.04 -14.83 -10.31
CA ARG A 745 0.14 -13.44 -10.79
C ARG A 745 1.37 -13.24 -11.63
N VAL A 746 1.24 -12.52 -12.75
CA VAL A 746 2.35 -12.08 -13.59
C VAL A 746 2.37 -10.56 -13.63
N GLY A 747 3.55 -9.95 -13.49
CA GLY A 747 3.61 -8.50 -13.30
C GLY A 747 5.01 -7.90 -13.30
N THR A 748 5.06 -6.57 -13.35
CA THR A 748 6.29 -5.81 -13.06
C THR A 748 6.43 -5.55 -11.57
N ALA A 749 7.60 -5.07 -11.13
CA ALA A 749 7.82 -4.63 -9.74
C ALA A 749 6.71 -3.69 -9.24
N TYR A 750 6.26 -2.74 -10.07
CA TYR A 750 5.15 -1.83 -9.76
C TYR A 750 3.84 -2.55 -9.47
N SER A 751 3.51 -3.60 -10.23
CA SER A 751 2.26 -4.36 -10.02
C SER A 751 2.30 -5.38 -8.88
N PHE A 752 3.49 -5.65 -8.34
CA PHE A 752 3.72 -6.50 -7.17
C PHE A 752 3.99 -5.69 -5.88
N GLN A 753 3.92 -4.36 -5.95
CA GLN A 753 4.07 -3.53 -4.77
C GLN A 753 2.88 -3.78 -3.82
N GLY A 754 3.18 -3.97 -2.53
CA GLY A 754 2.19 -4.39 -1.53
C GLY A 754 1.75 -5.86 -1.58
N GLU A 755 2.05 -6.58 -2.67
CA GLU A 755 1.73 -8.00 -2.86
C GLU A 755 2.89 -8.92 -2.45
N GLU A 756 2.57 -10.16 -2.11
CA GLU A 756 3.53 -11.22 -1.77
C GLU A 756 3.03 -12.59 -2.23
N ARG A 757 3.95 -13.53 -2.45
CA ARG A 757 3.65 -14.91 -2.85
C ARG A 757 4.57 -15.89 -2.14
N ASP A 758 4.14 -17.13 -1.98
CA ASP A 758 4.98 -18.19 -1.42
C ASP A 758 6.20 -18.44 -2.28
N ILE A 759 5.99 -18.45 -3.60
CA ILE A 759 7.01 -18.73 -4.60
C ILE A 759 7.03 -17.60 -5.62
N MET A 760 8.20 -16.98 -5.80
CA MET A 760 8.44 -15.97 -6.83
C MET A 760 9.43 -16.45 -7.88
N HIS A 761 9.09 -16.24 -9.16
CA HIS A 761 10.00 -16.38 -10.30
C HIS A 761 10.33 -14.99 -10.84
N LEU A 762 11.59 -14.59 -10.80
CA LEU A 762 12.07 -13.32 -11.35
C LEU A 762 12.75 -13.59 -12.70
N SER A 763 12.18 -13.08 -13.79
CA SER A 763 12.82 -13.07 -15.10
C SER A 763 13.57 -11.76 -15.28
N LEU A 764 14.91 -11.82 -15.28
CA LEU A 764 15.74 -10.63 -15.45
C LEU A 764 15.77 -10.17 -16.91
N THR A 765 15.54 -11.06 -17.87
CA THR A 765 15.39 -10.80 -19.30
C THR A 765 16.64 -10.23 -19.99
N ILE A 766 17.67 -9.84 -19.26
CA ILE A 766 18.90 -9.23 -19.77
C ILE A 766 19.97 -10.27 -20.08
N ASP A 767 20.76 -9.95 -21.10
CA ASP A 767 21.90 -10.72 -21.60
C ASP A 767 23.13 -9.81 -21.80
N ALA A 768 24.26 -10.40 -22.20
CA ALA A 768 25.51 -9.69 -22.45
C ALA A 768 25.45 -8.59 -23.52
N HIS A 769 24.45 -8.62 -24.41
CA HIS A 769 24.28 -7.66 -25.51
C HIS A 769 23.19 -6.62 -25.24
N SER A 770 22.58 -6.68 -24.05
CA SER A 770 21.49 -5.80 -23.67
C SER A 770 21.97 -4.35 -23.54
N HIS A 771 21.19 -3.42 -24.07
CA HIS A 771 21.51 -1.99 -24.00
C HIS A 771 21.63 -1.50 -22.56
N HIS A 772 22.56 -0.57 -22.29
CA HIS A 772 22.84 -0.06 -20.95
C HIS A 772 21.60 0.48 -20.22
N SER A 773 20.62 1.03 -20.94
CA SER A 773 19.36 1.49 -20.34
C SER A 773 18.56 0.36 -19.67
N ALA A 774 18.57 -0.86 -20.22
CA ALA A 774 17.90 -2.01 -19.62
C ALA A 774 18.62 -2.44 -18.33
N ILE A 775 19.96 -2.44 -18.33
CA ILE A 775 20.78 -2.74 -17.15
C ILE A 775 20.58 -1.66 -16.07
N ASN A 776 20.53 -0.39 -16.44
CA ASN A 776 20.30 0.71 -15.48
C ASN A 776 18.90 0.65 -14.87
N HIS A 777 17.88 0.26 -15.64
CA HIS A 777 16.51 0.14 -15.15
C HIS A 777 16.37 -0.90 -14.04
N ILE A 778 16.97 -2.09 -14.21
CA ILE A 778 16.97 -3.10 -13.15
C ILE A 778 17.83 -2.69 -11.95
N ASN A 779 18.93 -1.96 -12.16
CA ASN A 779 19.80 -1.48 -11.08
C ASN A 779 19.26 -0.24 -10.36
N LYS A 780 18.05 0.24 -10.67
CA LYS A 780 17.39 1.27 -9.88
C LYS A 780 17.03 0.68 -8.51
N GLU A 781 17.55 1.26 -7.44
CA GLU A 781 17.45 0.74 -6.06
C GLU A 781 16.02 0.36 -5.66
N ASP A 782 15.06 1.25 -5.90
CA ASP A 782 13.66 1.05 -5.54
C ASP A 782 12.99 -0.11 -6.31
N VAL A 783 13.24 -0.22 -7.62
CA VAL A 783 12.78 -1.32 -8.47
C VAL A 783 13.41 -2.63 -8.03
N PHE A 784 14.72 -2.63 -7.76
CA PHE A 784 15.47 -3.81 -7.39
C PHE A 784 15.02 -4.35 -6.03
N ASN A 785 14.94 -3.49 -5.03
CA ASN A 785 14.51 -3.84 -3.69
C ASN A 785 13.09 -4.40 -3.68
N VAL A 786 12.15 -3.78 -4.41
CA VAL A 786 10.79 -4.33 -4.54
C VAL A 786 10.83 -5.70 -5.19
N ALA A 787 11.56 -5.88 -6.30
CA ALA A 787 11.60 -7.15 -7.04
C ALA A 787 12.06 -8.33 -6.17
N ILE A 788 13.10 -8.15 -5.34
CA ILE A 788 13.72 -9.24 -4.57
C ILE A 788 13.06 -9.52 -3.21
N THR A 789 12.05 -8.75 -2.80
CA THR A 789 11.43 -8.82 -1.45
C THR A 789 9.96 -9.29 -1.44
N ARG A 790 9.50 -9.90 -2.54
CA ARG A 790 8.09 -10.34 -2.71
C ARG A 790 7.85 -11.80 -2.28
N ALA A 791 8.91 -12.62 -2.25
CA ALA A 791 8.80 -14.03 -1.91
C ALA A 791 8.71 -14.25 -0.39
N ARG A 792 7.81 -15.13 0.05
CA ARG A 792 7.78 -15.63 1.43
C ARG A 792 8.74 -16.80 1.62
N ASN A 793 8.61 -17.84 0.79
CA ASN A 793 9.27 -19.13 1.02
C ASN A 793 10.39 -19.40 0.02
N ARG A 794 10.15 -19.19 -1.28
CA ARG A 794 11.16 -19.47 -2.33
C ARG A 794 11.21 -18.39 -3.40
N GLN A 795 12.43 -18.10 -3.85
CA GLN A 795 12.70 -17.16 -4.94
C GLN A 795 13.62 -17.79 -5.99
N TYR A 796 13.16 -17.83 -7.23
CA TYR A 796 13.91 -18.29 -8.39
C TYR A 796 14.25 -17.09 -9.27
N VAL A 797 15.54 -16.81 -9.45
CA VAL A 797 16.06 -15.70 -10.25
C VAL A 797 16.61 -16.26 -11.55
N HIS A 798 15.87 -16.09 -12.63
CA HIS A 798 16.19 -16.53 -13.98
C HIS A 798 16.98 -15.43 -14.69
N HIS A 799 18.19 -15.74 -15.12
CA HIS A 799 19.08 -14.76 -15.74
C HIS A 799 19.83 -15.34 -16.94
N SER A 800 20.04 -14.51 -17.97
CA SER A 800 20.83 -14.85 -19.17
C SER A 800 22.12 -14.05 -19.31
N ILE A 801 22.57 -13.42 -18.22
CA ILE A 801 23.83 -12.69 -18.15
C ILE A 801 24.72 -13.28 -17.04
N SER A 802 26.02 -13.34 -17.28
CA SER A 802 27.01 -13.73 -16.27
C SER A 802 27.38 -12.56 -15.37
N LYS A 803 27.64 -12.82 -14.09
CA LYS A 803 28.09 -11.80 -13.13
C LYS A 803 29.36 -11.06 -13.56
N ASN A 804 30.21 -11.71 -14.35
CA ASN A 804 31.47 -11.13 -14.84
C ASN A 804 31.26 -10.11 -15.98
N GLU A 805 30.11 -10.16 -16.65
CA GLU A 805 29.76 -9.24 -17.74
C GLU A 805 29.13 -7.93 -17.23
N LEU A 806 28.76 -7.89 -15.96
CA LEU A 806 28.24 -6.72 -15.27
C LEU A 806 29.37 -5.87 -14.69
N LYS A 807 29.19 -4.54 -14.64
CA LYS A 807 30.13 -3.64 -13.96
C LYS A 807 30.19 -3.94 -12.45
N ALA A 808 31.36 -3.75 -11.85
CA ALA A 808 31.67 -4.15 -10.47
C ALA A 808 30.77 -3.52 -9.41
N ASP A 809 30.31 -2.30 -9.66
CA ASP A 809 29.51 -1.43 -8.79
C ASP A 809 27.99 -1.63 -8.91
N THR A 810 27.53 -2.55 -9.77
CA THR A 810 26.09 -2.74 -9.99
C THR A 810 25.44 -3.61 -8.91
N LEU A 811 24.24 -3.20 -8.45
CA LEU A 811 23.42 -3.95 -7.49
C LEU A 811 23.16 -5.38 -7.98
N LEU A 812 22.86 -5.54 -9.26
CA LEU A 812 22.61 -6.85 -9.83
C LEU A 812 23.84 -7.75 -9.74
N ARG A 813 25.05 -7.24 -9.99
CA ARG A 813 26.27 -8.03 -9.83
C ARG A 813 26.48 -8.41 -8.37
N ALA A 814 26.29 -7.46 -7.43
CA ALA A 814 26.41 -7.74 -6.01
C ALA A 814 25.43 -8.85 -5.59
N TYR A 815 24.20 -8.80 -6.10
CA TYR A 815 23.17 -9.80 -5.83
C TYR A 815 23.48 -11.17 -6.43
N LEU A 816 23.86 -11.25 -7.72
CA LEU A 816 24.25 -12.50 -8.38
C LEU A 816 25.57 -13.07 -7.82
N SER A 817 26.41 -12.22 -7.21
CA SER A 817 27.66 -12.65 -6.56
C SER A 817 27.42 -13.33 -5.22
N LYS A 818 26.22 -13.22 -4.64
CA LYS A 818 25.74 -14.12 -3.59
C LYS A 818 25.41 -15.48 -4.22
N THR A 819 26.40 -16.13 -4.87
CA THR A 819 26.31 -17.54 -5.29
C THR A 819 26.07 -18.42 -4.07
N LYS A 820 25.55 -19.66 -4.25
CA LYS A 820 25.53 -20.72 -3.22
C LYS A 820 26.91 -20.79 -2.54
N SER A 821 27.08 -20.02 -1.47
CA SER A 821 28.33 -19.86 -0.77
C SER A 821 28.00 -19.27 0.56
N ASN A 822 28.21 -20.15 1.51
CA ASN A 822 28.59 -19.87 2.86
C ASN A 822 27.43 -19.40 3.72
N THR A 823 26.79 -20.39 4.34
CA THR A 823 26.98 -20.55 5.77
C THR A 823 27.56 -19.29 6.43
N ILE A 824 26.66 -18.42 6.87
CA ILE A 824 26.69 -18.15 8.30
C ILE A 824 26.19 -19.47 8.92
N VAL A 825 27.05 -20.50 8.92
CA VAL A 825 27.19 -21.25 10.16
C VAL A 825 27.65 -20.11 11.06
N PRO A 826 26.83 -19.60 12.00
CA PRO A 826 27.41 -18.78 13.06
C PRO A 826 28.50 -19.67 13.57
N SER A 827 29.77 -19.32 13.29
CA SER A 827 30.94 -20.19 13.45
C SER A 827 30.58 -21.21 14.50
N ASP A 828 30.31 -22.45 14.08
CA ASP A 828 30.17 -23.57 15.00
C ASP A 828 31.58 -23.63 15.55
N ILE A 829 31.78 -22.79 16.55
CA ILE A 829 32.78 -22.91 17.53
C ILE A 829 32.36 -24.26 18.11
N GLU A 830 32.95 -25.32 17.56
CA GLU A 830 33.25 -26.54 18.30
C GLU A 830 34.15 -26.16 19.49
N ASN A 831 33.78 -25.16 20.29
CA ASN A 831 33.98 -25.26 21.71
C ASN A 831 32.98 -26.33 22.09
N GLN A 832 33.48 -27.53 22.38
CA GLN A 832 32.85 -28.31 23.43
C GLN A 832 32.55 -27.32 24.56
N SER A 833 31.28 -26.96 24.69
CA SER A 833 30.85 -26.00 25.68
C SER A 833 31.40 -26.49 27.02
N ARG A 834 32.25 -25.68 27.66
CA ARG A 834 32.72 -25.95 29.03
C ARG A 834 31.60 -25.77 30.06
N ASP A 835 30.40 -25.39 29.61
CA ASP A 835 29.20 -25.25 30.41
C ASP A 835 28.64 -26.63 30.78
N GLN A 836 28.85 -27.00 32.03
CA GLN A 836 28.37 -28.26 32.58
C GLN A 836 26.83 -28.31 32.59
N PHE A 837 26.16 -27.19 32.88
CA PHE A 837 24.71 -27.13 33.00
C PHE A 837 24.05 -27.38 31.64
N LEU A 838 24.52 -26.71 30.60
CA LEU A 838 24.06 -26.89 29.23
C LEU A 838 24.19 -28.35 28.77
N ASN A 839 25.35 -28.99 29.05
CA ASN A 839 25.58 -30.38 28.66
C ASN A 839 24.64 -31.37 29.39
N GLU A 840 24.41 -31.16 30.69
CA GLU A 840 23.47 -31.98 31.46
C GLU A 840 22.03 -31.88 30.93
N VAL A 841 21.59 -30.67 30.55
CA VAL A 841 20.26 -30.45 29.96
C VAL A 841 20.15 -31.12 28.59
N LYS A 842 21.20 -31.06 27.76
CA LYS A 842 21.24 -31.76 26.47
C LYS A 842 21.12 -33.27 26.62
N GLU A 843 21.82 -33.87 27.58
CA GLU A 843 21.70 -35.31 27.86
C GLU A 843 20.27 -35.69 28.29
N ALA A 844 19.65 -34.87 29.15
CA ALA A 844 18.26 -35.05 29.54
C ALA A 844 17.31 -35.01 28.34
N LEU A 845 17.46 -34.05 27.43
CA LEU A 845 16.66 -33.92 26.21
C LEU A 845 16.84 -35.13 25.27
N LYS A 846 18.08 -35.58 25.07
CA LYS A 846 18.39 -36.79 24.29
C LYS A 846 17.74 -38.04 24.88
N SER A 847 17.70 -38.16 26.21
CA SER A 847 17.02 -39.28 26.90
C SER A 847 15.51 -39.32 26.62
N TRP A 848 14.91 -38.20 26.19
CA TRP A 848 13.50 -38.11 25.80
C TRP A 848 13.28 -38.24 24.28
N GLN A 849 14.28 -38.72 23.54
CA GLN A 849 14.25 -38.88 22.08
C GLN A 849 14.17 -37.56 21.30
N ILE A 850 14.60 -36.45 21.90
CA ILE A 850 14.71 -35.14 21.22
C ILE A 850 16.14 -35.02 20.68
N ASN A 851 16.31 -35.28 19.39
CA ASN A 851 17.64 -35.27 18.75
C ASN A 851 17.96 -33.96 18.02
N SER A 852 16.94 -33.17 17.68
CA SER A 852 17.07 -31.87 17.03
C SER A 852 17.30 -30.78 18.07
N ILE A 853 18.57 -30.57 18.43
CA ILE A 853 19.03 -29.61 19.44
C ILE A 853 20.11 -28.71 18.83
N TRP A 854 19.98 -27.40 18.98
CA TRP A 854 20.96 -26.40 18.55
C TRP A 854 21.38 -25.53 19.74
N GLU A 855 22.69 -25.32 19.87
CA GLU A 855 23.29 -24.51 20.93
C GLU A 855 23.53 -23.09 20.43
N GLY A 856 23.17 -22.08 21.23
CA GLY A 856 23.49 -20.69 20.91
C GLY A 856 22.89 -20.18 19.59
N TYR A 857 21.80 -20.78 19.11
CA TYR A 857 21.23 -20.44 17.81
C TYR A 857 20.54 -19.07 17.86
N SER A 858 20.74 -18.24 16.84
CA SER A 858 20.19 -16.88 16.80
C SER A 858 18.85 -16.81 16.07
N ILE A 859 17.81 -16.34 16.74
CA ILE A 859 16.48 -16.05 16.15
C ILE A 859 16.14 -14.59 16.44
N ALA A 860 15.67 -13.85 15.44
CA ALA A 860 15.34 -12.42 15.59
C ALA A 860 16.51 -11.56 16.10
N GLY A 861 17.76 -11.97 15.83
CA GLY A 861 18.97 -11.32 16.34
C GLY A 861 19.28 -11.61 17.82
N LEU A 862 18.49 -12.47 18.47
CA LEU A 862 18.69 -12.92 19.85
C LEU A 862 19.27 -14.33 19.85
N LYS A 863 20.39 -14.51 20.55
CA LYS A 863 21.03 -15.81 20.76
C LYS A 863 20.18 -16.60 21.78
N ILE A 864 19.79 -17.83 21.48
CA ILE A 864 19.05 -18.72 22.39
C ILE A 864 20.00 -19.80 22.87
N ASP A 865 20.07 -20.05 24.18
CA ASP A 865 21.04 -21.00 24.76
C ASP A 865 20.87 -22.42 24.22
N LEU A 866 19.65 -22.95 24.29
CA LEU A 866 19.27 -24.22 23.66
C LEU A 866 17.97 -24.05 22.88
N LEU A 867 18.01 -24.31 21.59
CA LEU A 867 16.84 -24.41 20.74
C LEU A 867 16.58 -25.87 20.42
N ILE A 868 15.35 -26.33 20.58
CA ILE A 868 14.94 -27.68 20.22
C ILE A 868 13.80 -27.67 19.23
N LYS A 869 13.67 -28.76 18.47
CA LYS A 869 12.48 -29.05 17.67
C LYS A 869 11.77 -30.27 18.20
N TYR A 870 10.48 -30.13 18.49
CA TYR A 870 9.61 -31.21 18.93
C TYR A 870 8.27 -31.10 18.22
N ASN A 871 7.83 -32.17 17.55
CA ASN A 871 6.57 -32.21 16.77
C ASN A 871 6.37 -31.00 15.84
N ASN A 872 7.42 -30.63 15.10
CA ASN A 872 7.46 -29.51 14.17
C ASN A 872 7.33 -28.11 14.80
N GLN A 873 7.51 -27.99 16.12
CA GLN A 873 7.57 -26.72 16.83
C GLN A 873 8.96 -26.46 17.38
N TYR A 874 9.35 -25.19 17.35
CA TYR A 874 10.60 -24.73 17.93
C TYR A 874 10.37 -24.22 19.35
N ILE A 875 11.15 -24.75 20.28
CA ILE A 875 11.08 -24.39 21.71
C ILE A 875 12.48 -23.97 22.13
N GLY A 876 12.61 -22.77 22.68
CA GLY A 876 13.85 -22.33 23.29
C GLY A 876 13.86 -22.66 24.78
N ILE A 877 15.04 -22.98 25.29
CA ILE A 877 15.32 -23.17 26.71
C ILE A 877 16.39 -22.14 27.06
N ASP A 878 16.04 -21.24 27.97
CA ASP A 878 16.92 -20.20 28.51
C ASP A 878 17.53 -20.74 29.82
N LEU A 879 18.85 -20.87 29.88
CA LEU A 879 19.59 -21.45 30.99
C LEU A 879 19.98 -20.33 31.96
N VAL A 880 19.06 -20.01 32.87
CA VAL A 880 19.19 -18.83 33.73
C VAL A 880 20.15 -19.11 34.89
N GLY A 881 21.12 -18.23 35.09
CA GLY A 881 21.94 -18.18 36.31
C GLY A 881 23.34 -18.77 36.21
N TYR A 882 23.64 -19.61 35.21
CA TYR A 882 24.98 -20.20 35.10
C TYR A 882 25.99 -19.18 34.51
N PRO A 883 27.17 -18.96 35.13
CA PRO A 883 28.20 -18.06 34.58
C PRO A 883 28.95 -18.75 33.43
N GLY A 884 28.26 -18.88 32.30
CA GLY A 884 28.79 -19.37 31.03
C GLY A 884 28.90 -18.25 29.97
N GLU A 885 29.06 -18.63 28.70
CA GLU A 885 29.12 -17.71 27.55
C GLU A 885 27.82 -16.92 27.30
N TYR A 886 26.76 -17.15 28.07
CA TYR A 886 25.40 -16.62 27.90
C TYR A 886 24.86 -15.85 29.13
N SER A 887 25.74 -15.30 29.97
CA SER A 887 25.39 -14.65 31.24
C SER A 887 24.56 -13.35 31.15
N ASP A 888 24.22 -12.90 29.94
CA ASP A 888 23.40 -11.71 29.72
C ASP A 888 21.94 -11.93 30.14
N VAL A 889 21.44 -11.07 31.02
CA VAL A 889 20.07 -11.11 31.54
C VAL A 889 19.04 -11.06 30.40
N PHE A 890 18.25 -12.12 30.23
CA PHE A 890 17.04 -12.02 29.42
C PHE A 890 15.98 -11.23 30.18
N GLY A 891 15.83 -9.94 29.82
CA GLY A 891 14.64 -9.19 30.18
C GLY A 891 13.39 -9.75 29.50
N ILE A 892 12.21 -9.45 30.05
CA ILE A 892 10.91 -9.92 29.55
C ILE A 892 10.66 -9.59 28.06
N GLU A 893 11.24 -8.49 27.56
CA GLU A 893 11.12 -8.09 26.16
C GLU A 893 11.78 -9.10 25.21
N ARG A 894 12.89 -9.75 25.60
CA ARG A 894 13.50 -10.80 24.77
C ARG A 894 12.55 -12.00 24.64
N TYR A 895 11.86 -12.38 25.72
CA TYR A 895 10.84 -13.43 25.69
C TYR A 895 9.67 -13.04 24.76
N ARG A 896 9.22 -11.79 24.81
CA ARG A 896 8.15 -11.28 23.93
C ARG A 896 8.55 -11.27 22.46
N ILE A 897 9.78 -10.85 22.13
CA ILE A 897 10.31 -10.90 20.76
C ILE A 897 10.31 -12.34 20.24
N LEU A 898 10.80 -13.29 21.03
CA LEU A 898 10.85 -14.70 20.64
C LEU A 898 9.45 -15.32 20.52
N ASN A 899 8.52 -14.97 21.42
CA ASN A 899 7.12 -15.38 21.29
C ASN A 899 6.48 -14.80 20.01
N ARG A 900 6.74 -13.53 19.65
CA ARG A 900 6.30 -12.93 18.37
C ARG A 900 6.95 -13.61 17.17
N ALA A 901 8.18 -14.09 17.30
CA ALA A 901 8.85 -14.94 16.32
C ALA A 901 8.30 -16.38 16.30
N ASN A 902 7.23 -16.69 17.04
CA ASN A 902 6.63 -18.02 17.17
C ASN A 902 7.58 -19.08 17.76
N VAL A 903 8.41 -18.66 18.73
CA VAL A 903 9.31 -19.53 19.49
C VAL A 903 8.99 -19.39 20.97
N SER A 904 8.46 -20.45 21.57
CA SER A 904 8.15 -20.47 23.00
C SER A 904 9.41 -20.71 23.81
N ILE A 905 9.70 -19.82 24.77
CA ILE A 905 10.88 -19.94 25.66
C ILE A 905 10.49 -20.50 27.03
N PHE A 906 11.27 -21.47 27.52
CA PHE A 906 11.22 -21.99 28.88
C PHE A 906 12.45 -21.52 29.68
N PRO A 907 12.30 -20.68 30.71
CA PRO A 907 13.40 -20.36 31.61
C PRO A 907 13.67 -21.56 32.52
N LEU A 908 14.90 -22.07 32.49
CA LEU A 908 15.41 -23.12 33.36
C LEU A 908 16.51 -22.54 34.28
N PRO A 909 16.15 -22.12 35.50
CA PRO A 909 17.07 -21.76 36.56
C PRO A 909 18.10 -22.85 36.88
N PHE A 910 19.36 -22.46 37.01
CA PHE A 910 20.46 -23.35 37.39
C PHE A 910 20.32 -23.85 38.83
N SER A 911 19.88 -23.01 39.76
CA SER A 911 19.72 -23.34 41.17
C SER A 911 18.66 -24.42 41.38
N ASP A 912 17.53 -24.34 40.67
CA ASP A 912 16.50 -25.37 40.66
C ASP A 912 16.99 -26.68 40.04
N TRP A 913 17.76 -26.60 38.94
CA TRP A 913 18.40 -27.78 38.36
C TRP A 913 19.40 -28.43 39.32
N TYR A 914 20.17 -27.63 40.05
CA TYR A 914 21.19 -28.08 40.99
C TYR A 914 20.58 -28.78 42.22
N PHE A 915 19.59 -28.16 42.87
CA PHE A 915 18.98 -28.70 44.10
C PHE A 915 17.85 -29.71 43.84
N ASN A 916 17.09 -29.54 42.76
CA ASN A 916 15.88 -30.33 42.50
C ASN A 916 15.76 -30.76 41.02
N LYS A 917 16.83 -31.36 40.51
CA LYS A 917 16.94 -31.85 39.11
C LYS A 917 15.74 -32.67 38.63
N LYS A 918 15.20 -33.57 39.47
CA LYS A 918 14.06 -34.44 39.09
C LYS A 918 12.80 -33.63 38.78
N GLU A 919 12.50 -32.63 39.59
CA GLU A 919 11.33 -31.77 39.39
C GLU A 919 11.54 -30.86 38.17
N ALA A 920 12.69 -30.22 38.06
CA ALA A 920 13.05 -29.38 36.91
C ALA A 920 12.93 -30.16 35.58
N MET A 921 13.45 -31.39 35.52
CA MET A 921 13.31 -32.29 34.37
C MET A 921 11.86 -32.64 34.07
N LYS A 922 11.05 -32.94 35.09
CA LYS A 922 9.62 -33.25 34.91
C LYS A 922 8.85 -32.06 34.35
N THR A 923 9.10 -30.86 34.89
CA THR A 923 8.42 -29.63 34.46
C THR A 923 8.81 -29.24 33.04
N LEU A 924 10.10 -29.30 32.70
CA LEU A 924 10.57 -29.06 31.32
C LEU A 924 9.92 -30.03 30.33
N LYS A 925 9.89 -31.34 30.65
CA LYS A 925 9.24 -32.36 29.81
C LYS A 925 7.74 -32.09 29.64
N ASN A 926 7.06 -31.72 30.72
CA ASN A 926 5.64 -31.35 30.67
C ASN A 926 5.40 -30.11 29.80
N TYR A 927 6.25 -29.09 29.89
CA TYR A 927 6.14 -27.89 29.07
C TYR A 927 6.29 -28.22 27.57
N ILE A 928 7.34 -28.98 27.22
CA ILE A 928 7.60 -29.42 25.83
C ILE A 928 6.40 -30.20 25.26
N THR A 929 5.82 -31.10 26.07
CA THR A 929 4.68 -31.92 25.63
C THR A 929 3.34 -31.17 25.63
N THR A 930 3.18 -30.12 26.43
CA THR A 930 1.93 -29.34 26.54
C THR A 930 1.78 -28.32 25.41
N ILE A 931 2.86 -27.63 25.02
CA ILE A 931 2.83 -26.68 23.89
C ILE A 931 2.29 -27.36 22.63
N ASN A 932 2.68 -28.62 22.41
CA ASN A 932 2.21 -29.44 21.29
C ASN A 932 0.68 -29.64 21.24
N LYS A 933 -0.05 -29.55 22.36
CA LYS A 933 -1.51 -29.73 22.39
C LYS A 933 -2.31 -28.46 22.03
N ILE A 934 -1.73 -27.28 22.20
CA ILE A 934 -2.44 -26.00 22.05
C ILE A 934 -2.55 -25.60 20.57
N SER A 935 -1.62 -26.04 19.74
CA SER A 935 -1.47 -25.72 18.31
C SER A 935 -2.24 -26.62 17.33
N LEU A 936 -3.08 -27.52 17.84
CA LEU A 936 -3.96 -28.39 17.04
C LEU A 936 -5.42 -27.89 17.00
N ASN A 937 -5.69 -26.73 17.61
CA ASN A 937 -6.93 -25.94 17.50
C ASN A 937 -6.62 -24.60 16.83
#